data_AF-A0A367KSP4-F1
#
_entry.id   AF-A0A367KSP4-F1
#
_cell.length_a   1.000
_cell.length_b   1.000
_cell.length_c   1.000
_cell.angle_alpha   90.00
_cell.angle_beta   90.00
_cell.angle_gamma   90.00
#
_symmetry.space_group_name_H-M   'P 1'
#
loop_
_entity.id
_entity.type
_entity.pdbx_description
1 polymer ?
#
loop_
_entity_poly.entity_id
_entity_poly.type
_entity_poly.pdbx_seq_one_letter_code
_entity_poly.pdbx_strand_id
1 'polypeptide(L)'
;MSKLHQDIQCLPLSVRLGFISVSLLTIYIVQLQIRFFTNDHYHKIASMSLYVIVGASMLCLVAWDQVRIPFMFMYSCFFKRIGHHGNDQQSRLESFYQDQAKIYDDSRGALLRGRKTMLKLCAAQLKEQIATGMMNKRPIWIDLGGGTGWNIETMNDSFPIDQFEQVILVDLTPSLCEVARERFANKGWKNVTVLCQDAASFQMPGLEGTLEGRVGLITVSYALSMMDYYYPVVDRIQSLLSPEGIVGVVDFYVSGRTNAPAEKWSPQQNRQCNWFTRHFWQAWFELDHINLTPGRRDYLEYKFGTIKSLNRRNHFIVPYLIQMPYYIWLGCSPARQNELSSLMEIPDDTDSVASGISNLSSFNSANSLLASRRRSSFSYQNKQWRLDYNPALACHTQFRSYIYAFTWEDPRVDLEYLNLSKDDVMFVITSAGDNALEYALQAQPKRIHCIDMNPCQNHLLELKLAGITCLEYTDFWRMFGDGNHPHFSTLLHDIISPHLSSYAFQYWSHNKDRFSYRFYKTGYSGLALSILEWWIRMQGLGKDIDAMTNATTIEEQTAIWNTKIRPAIFSPMIQKVLHNPMFMWNALGVPVNQMNMFLKECTTQEYIENTLDPIPSHSLFSNDQYFYYLCLKQRYSKNSCPSYLTKEGFEKLKSSGALQSFRLHTQSILDALRSMSDGYLTRLVVMDHMDWFDPESCQELNEEIMEMKRALQSGGQVYWRSAGTKPWYNTLFVKHGFKVEPLGIRQPGKAIDRVNMYASFYRAVKP
;
A
#
# COMPACT_ATOMS: atom_id res chain seq x y z
N MET A 1 0.05 52.17 -2.43
CA MET A 1 -0.74 50.92 -2.52
C MET A 1 0.12 49.65 -2.55
N SER A 2 1.32 49.61 -3.16
CA SER A 2 2.14 48.37 -3.23
C SER A 2 2.65 47.85 -1.88
N LYS A 3 2.99 48.73 -0.93
CA LYS A 3 3.48 48.34 0.41
C LYS A 3 2.37 47.73 1.27
N LEU A 4 1.20 48.35 1.29
CA LEU A 4 -0.01 47.84 1.97
C LEU A 4 -0.47 46.49 1.37
N HIS A 5 -0.33 46.32 0.06
CA HIS A 5 -0.62 45.05 -0.62
C HIS A 5 0.33 43.93 -0.18
N GLN A 6 1.63 44.21 -0.07
CA GLN A 6 2.62 43.27 0.46
C GLN A 6 2.35 42.89 1.92
N ASP A 7 2.02 43.87 2.77
CA ASP A 7 1.76 43.62 4.19
C ASP A 7 0.51 42.75 4.43
N ILE A 8 -0.53 42.92 3.60
CA ILE A 8 -1.76 42.10 3.67
C ILE A 8 -1.50 40.65 3.20
N GLN A 9 -0.58 40.44 2.26
CA GLN A 9 -0.24 39.11 1.74
C GLN A 9 0.51 38.22 2.75
N CYS A 10 1.24 38.83 3.71
CA CYS A 10 1.97 38.11 4.75
C CYS A 10 1.07 37.48 5.85
N LEU A 11 -0.23 37.81 5.88
CA LEU A 11 -1.15 37.32 6.90
C LEU A 11 -1.70 35.90 6.57
N PRO A 12 -2.04 35.08 7.60
CA PRO A 12 -2.70 33.79 7.39
C PRO A 12 -4.01 33.93 6.59
N LEU A 13 -4.33 32.95 5.75
CA LEU A 13 -5.51 32.98 4.86
C LEU A 13 -6.83 33.26 5.62
N SER A 14 -6.97 32.72 6.84
CA SER A 14 -8.13 32.95 7.70
C SER A 14 -8.30 34.41 8.12
N VAL A 15 -7.19 35.09 8.46
CA VAL A 15 -7.17 36.52 8.83
C VAL A 15 -7.47 37.38 7.60
N ARG A 16 -6.89 36.99 6.47
CA ARG A 16 -7.11 37.59 5.16
C ARG A 16 -8.59 37.56 4.75
N LEU A 17 -9.25 36.41 4.87
CA LEU A 17 -10.69 36.26 4.60
C LEU A 17 -11.55 37.09 5.57
N GLY A 18 -11.10 37.33 6.79
CA GLY A 18 -11.78 38.19 7.76
C GLY A 18 -11.96 39.64 7.29
N PHE A 19 -11.02 40.18 6.50
CA PHE A 19 -11.16 41.53 5.93
C PHE A 19 -12.34 41.66 4.95
N ILE A 20 -12.75 40.57 4.31
CA ILE A 20 -13.93 40.55 3.43
C ILE A 20 -15.19 40.79 4.25
N SER A 21 -15.34 40.07 5.37
CA SER A 21 -16.47 40.22 6.29
C SER A 21 -16.53 41.63 6.89
N VAL A 22 -15.38 42.18 7.28
CA VAL A 22 -15.30 43.57 7.80
C VAL A 22 -15.71 44.57 6.73
N SER A 23 -15.21 44.44 5.49
CA SER A 23 -15.53 45.36 4.39
C SER A 23 -17.01 45.33 4.00
N LEU A 24 -17.61 44.14 3.93
CA LEU A 24 -19.04 43.97 3.67
C LEU A 24 -19.89 44.56 4.80
N LEU A 25 -19.46 44.41 6.06
CA LEU A 25 -20.12 45.02 7.22
C LEU A 25 -20.03 46.55 7.19
N THR A 26 -18.88 47.13 6.82
CA THR A 26 -18.73 48.58 6.67
C THR A 26 -19.65 49.14 5.60
N ILE A 27 -19.77 48.46 4.44
CA ILE A 27 -20.70 48.85 3.37
C ILE A 27 -22.15 48.77 3.85
N TYR A 28 -22.48 47.76 4.64
CA TYR A 28 -23.81 47.64 5.25
C TYR A 28 -24.14 48.79 6.19
N ILE A 29 -23.19 49.22 7.01
CA ILE A 29 -23.34 50.38 7.89
C ILE A 29 -23.51 51.67 7.07
N VAL A 30 -22.70 51.86 6.01
CA VAL A 30 -22.80 53.03 5.13
C VAL A 30 -24.14 53.06 4.36
N GLN A 31 -24.65 51.92 3.90
CA GLN A 31 -25.96 51.84 3.25
C GLN A 31 -27.13 52.08 4.19
N LEU A 32 -27.02 51.64 5.45
CA LEU A 32 -28.01 51.97 6.50
C LEU A 32 -28.12 53.48 6.68
N GLN A 33 -27.03 54.23 6.53
CA GLN A 33 -27.05 55.69 6.57
C GLN A 33 -27.63 56.33 5.28
N ILE A 34 -27.46 55.70 4.12
CA ILE A 34 -27.90 56.23 2.80
C ILE A 34 -29.39 55.94 2.51
N ARG A 35 -30.04 55.01 3.23
CA ARG A 35 -31.48 54.65 3.09
C ARG A 35 -32.49 55.81 3.23
N PHE A 36 -32.04 57.02 3.57
CA PHE A 36 -32.91 58.18 3.75
C PHE A 36 -33.44 58.82 2.46
N PHE A 37 -32.96 58.47 1.25
CA PHE A 37 -33.17 59.36 0.09
C PHE A 37 -33.78 58.81 -1.22
N THR A 38 -34.06 57.51 -1.46
CA THR A 38 -34.60 57.09 -2.79
C THR A 38 -35.43 55.78 -2.82
N ASN A 39 -36.14 55.60 -3.95
CA ASN A 39 -37.10 54.54 -4.32
C ASN A 39 -36.59 53.10 -4.08
N ASP A 40 -37.37 52.31 -3.33
CA ASP A 40 -36.92 51.15 -2.55
C ASP A 40 -36.53 49.92 -3.41
N HIS A 41 -37.00 49.81 -4.66
CA HIS A 41 -36.71 48.67 -5.53
C HIS A 41 -35.34 48.76 -6.23
N TYR A 42 -35.00 49.92 -6.80
CA TYR A 42 -33.71 50.12 -7.48
C TYR A 42 -32.54 50.15 -6.49
N HIS A 43 -32.78 50.68 -5.28
CA HIS A 43 -31.80 50.68 -4.21
C HIS A 43 -31.40 49.26 -3.79
N LYS A 44 -32.35 48.31 -3.70
CA LYS A 44 -32.05 46.90 -3.34
C LYS A 44 -31.19 46.20 -4.40
N ILE A 45 -31.49 46.40 -5.69
CA ILE A 45 -30.70 45.81 -6.79
C ILE A 45 -29.30 46.42 -6.85
N ALA A 46 -29.18 47.75 -6.77
CA ALA A 46 -27.89 48.44 -6.77
C ALA A 46 -27.05 48.06 -5.54
N SER A 47 -27.68 47.92 -4.37
CA SER A 47 -27.01 47.50 -3.13
C SER A 47 -26.50 46.07 -3.22
N MET A 48 -27.33 45.12 -3.68
CA MET A 48 -26.90 43.74 -3.93
C MET A 48 -25.73 43.68 -4.91
N SER A 49 -25.81 44.44 -6.01
CA SER A 49 -24.73 44.52 -7.00
C SER A 49 -23.44 45.06 -6.38
N LEU A 50 -23.53 46.08 -5.52
CA LEU A 50 -22.37 46.64 -4.80
C LEU A 50 -21.75 45.64 -3.81
N TYR A 51 -22.55 44.88 -3.05
CA TYR A 51 -22.04 43.83 -2.17
C TYR A 51 -21.33 42.73 -2.96
N VAL A 52 -21.91 42.31 -4.08
CA VAL A 52 -21.30 41.29 -4.94
C VAL A 52 -20.00 41.82 -5.52
N ILE A 53 -19.98 43.05 -6.04
CA ILE A 53 -18.78 43.66 -6.64
C ILE A 53 -17.67 43.86 -5.60
N VAL A 54 -17.98 44.42 -4.42
CA VAL A 54 -16.95 44.66 -3.40
C VAL A 54 -16.52 43.36 -2.73
N GLY A 55 -17.44 42.46 -2.45
CA GLY A 55 -17.14 41.11 -1.94
C GLY A 55 -16.23 40.34 -2.91
N ALA A 56 -16.56 40.34 -4.20
CA ALA A 56 -15.74 39.72 -5.24
C ALA A 56 -14.39 40.43 -5.42
N SER A 57 -14.35 41.77 -5.40
CA SER A 57 -13.09 42.53 -5.54
C SER A 57 -12.16 42.33 -4.35
N MET A 58 -12.69 42.30 -3.13
CA MET A 58 -11.91 42.00 -1.93
C MET A 58 -11.48 40.54 -1.89
N LEU A 59 -12.34 39.59 -2.29
CA LEU A 59 -11.95 38.19 -2.44
C LEU A 59 -10.81 38.04 -3.46
N CYS A 60 -10.90 38.71 -4.61
CA CYS A 60 -9.85 38.74 -5.62
C CYS A 60 -8.55 39.38 -5.13
N LEU A 61 -8.61 40.44 -4.31
CA LEU A 61 -7.42 41.08 -3.72
C LEU A 61 -6.76 40.22 -2.64
N VAL A 62 -7.58 39.60 -1.78
CA VAL A 62 -7.15 38.81 -0.63
C VAL A 62 -6.64 37.42 -1.05
N ALA A 63 -7.32 36.80 -2.02
CA ALA A 63 -6.94 35.54 -2.62
C ALA A 63 -6.15 35.72 -3.93
N TRP A 64 -5.62 36.93 -4.20
CA TRP A 64 -4.99 37.27 -5.47
C TRP A 64 -3.92 36.27 -5.87
N ASP A 65 -3.00 35.86 -4.98
CA ASP A 65 -1.97 34.90 -5.36
C ASP A 65 -2.55 33.49 -5.62
N GLN A 66 -3.61 33.10 -4.89
CA GLN A 66 -4.29 31.82 -5.10
C GLN A 66 -5.14 31.79 -6.38
N VAL A 67 -5.58 32.95 -6.88
CA VAL A 67 -6.34 33.08 -8.13
C VAL A 67 -5.44 33.41 -9.31
N ARG A 68 -4.48 34.32 -9.14
CA ARG A 68 -3.51 34.78 -10.15
C ARG A 68 -2.68 33.65 -10.67
N ILE A 69 -2.17 32.75 -9.82
CA ILE A 69 -1.32 31.65 -10.29
C ILE A 69 -2.12 30.69 -11.20
N PRO A 70 -3.29 30.16 -10.78
CA PRO A 70 -4.17 29.41 -11.68
C PRO A 70 -4.66 30.21 -12.87
N PHE A 71 -4.93 31.52 -12.73
CA PHE A 71 -5.40 32.36 -13.82
C PHE A 71 -4.32 32.68 -14.86
N MET A 72 -3.09 32.96 -14.45
CA MET A 72 -1.95 33.12 -15.38
C MET A 72 -1.63 31.78 -16.06
N PHE A 73 -1.77 30.67 -15.34
CA PHE A 73 -1.69 29.33 -15.91
C PHE A 73 -2.82 29.09 -16.91
N MET A 74 -4.08 29.40 -16.56
CA MET A 74 -5.23 29.28 -17.45
C MET A 74 -5.06 30.19 -18.66
N TYR A 75 -4.62 31.43 -18.47
CA TYR A 75 -4.29 32.34 -19.56
C TYR A 75 -3.22 31.74 -20.47
N SER A 76 -2.15 31.20 -19.90
CA SER A 76 -1.03 30.64 -20.66
C SER A 76 -1.37 29.32 -21.37
N CYS A 77 -2.29 28.50 -20.85
CA CYS A 77 -2.66 27.21 -21.45
C CYS A 77 -4.00 27.25 -22.22
N PHE A 78 -4.89 28.21 -21.96
CA PHE A 78 -6.23 28.29 -22.53
C PHE A 78 -6.38 29.47 -23.53
N PHE A 79 -5.58 30.54 -23.38
CA PHE A 79 -5.75 31.78 -24.15
C PHE A 79 -4.50 32.19 -24.95
N LYS A 80 -3.30 31.95 -24.42
CA LYS A 80 -2.03 32.12 -25.14
C LYS A 80 -1.77 30.83 -25.93
N ARG A 81 -2.29 30.76 -27.15
CA ARG A 81 -1.95 29.67 -28.08
C ARG A 81 -0.43 29.57 -28.19
N ILE A 82 0.11 28.36 -28.21
CA ILE A 82 1.45 28.12 -28.76
C ILE A 82 1.36 28.57 -30.22
N GLY A 83 1.77 29.80 -30.48
CA GLY A 83 1.64 30.42 -31.80
C GLY A 83 2.46 29.66 -32.84
N HIS A 84 2.16 29.89 -34.11
CA HIS A 84 2.99 29.48 -35.25
C HIS A 84 4.35 30.20 -35.20
N HIS A 85 5.24 29.79 -34.31
CA HIS A 85 6.53 30.42 -34.11
C HIS A 85 7.62 29.35 -34.02
N GLY A 86 8.18 29.02 -35.19
CA GLY A 86 9.30 28.09 -35.38
C GLY A 86 8.91 26.80 -36.09
N ASN A 87 9.74 26.35 -37.05
CA ASN A 87 9.56 25.07 -37.75
C ASN A 87 10.10 23.87 -36.94
N ASP A 88 10.78 24.09 -35.81
CA ASP A 88 11.38 23.06 -34.97
C ASP A 88 10.82 23.01 -33.54
N GLN A 89 10.99 21.87 -32.87
CA GLN A 89 10.44 21.62 -31.53
C GLN A 89 11.06 22.53 -30.45
N GLN A 90 12.34 22.87 -30.58
CA GLN A 90 13.07 23.70 -29.62
C GLN A 90 12.50 25.11 -29.55
N SER A 91 12.26 25.75 -30.70
CA SER A 91 11.68 27.09 -30.78
C SER A 91 10.29 27.15 -30.15
N ARG A 92 9.47 26.10 -30.35
CA ARG A 92 8.14 26.00 -29.73
C ARG A 92 8.23 25.94 -28.21
N LEU A 93 9.08 25.07 -27.66
CA LEU A 93 9.26 24.91 -26.22
C LEU A 93 9.83 26.18 -25.58
N GLU A 94 10.84 26.81 -26.20
CA GLU A 94 11.39 28.07 -25.70
C GLU A 94 10.34 29.18 -25.68
N SER A 95 9.54 29.32 -26.74
CA SER A 95 8.45 30.32 -26.79
C SER A 95 7.41 30.14 -25.68
N PHE A 96 7.18 28.89 -25.26
CA PHE A 96 6.25 28.53 -24.20
C PHE A 96 6.83 28.82 -22.80
N TYR A 97 8.10 28.52 -22.58
CA TYR A 97 8.73 28.57 -21.26
C TYR A 97 9.47 29.88 -20.92
N GLN A 98 9.96 30.63 -21.90
CA GLN A 98 10.79 31.83 -21.69
C GLN A 98 10.15 32.83 -20.71
N ASP A 99 8.85 33.09 -20.83
CA ASP A 99 8.12 34.05 -20.00
C ASP A 99 7.80 33.52 -18.59
N GLN A 100 7.98 32.21 -18.37
CA GLN A 100 7.61 31.50 -17.14
C GLN A 100 8.82 30.96 -16.38
N ALA A 101 10.01 30.95 -16.98
CA ALA A 101 11.20 30.27 -16.44
C ALA A 101 11.51 30.63 -14.97
N LYS A 102 11.37 31.91 -14.59
CA LYS A 102 11.65 32.41 -13.23
C LYS A 102 10.59 32.03 -12.19
N ILE A 103 9.35 31.78 -12.60
CA ILE A 103 8.21 31.43 -11.72
C ILE A 103 7.74 29.98 -11.92
N TYR A 104 8.50 29.20 -12.68
CA TYR A 104 8.12 27.88 -13.14
C TYR A 104 7.81 26.92 -11.99
N ASP A 105 8.69 26.88 -10.99
CA ASP A 105 8.57 25.95 -9.86
C ASP A 105 7.41 26.34 -8.91
N ASP A 106 7.24 27.63 -8.63
CA ASP A 106 6.19 28.16 -7.76
C ASP A 106 4.79 27.99 -8.35
N SER A 107 4.67 28.10 -9.68
CA SER A 107 3.39 27.97 -10.39
C SER A 107 2.97 26.54 -10.66
N ARG A 108 3.92 25.59 -10.82
CA ARG A 108 3.64 24.21 -11.25
C ARG A 108 3.66 23.15 -10.14
N GLY A 109 4.05 23.47 -8.91
CA GLY A 109 4.07 22.50 -7.80
C GLY A 109 2.73 21.79 -7.56
N ALA A 110 1.60 22.50 -7.71
CA ALA A 110 0.26 21.93 -7.55
C ALA A 110 -0.19 21.04 -8.74
N LEU A 111 0.43 21.23 -9.92
CA LEU A 111 0.19 20.48 -11.14
C LEU A 111 1.05 19.20 -11.22
N LEU A 112 2.32 19.31 -10.86
CA LEU A 112 3.35 18.27 -11.03
C LEU A 112 3.52 17.44 -9.74
N ARG A 113 2.41 16.87 -9.24
CA ARG A 113 2.36 16.25 -7.90
C ARG A 113 3.20 14.98 -7.75
N GLY A 114 3.54 14.30 -8.85
CA GLY A 114 4.19 12.99 -8.79
C GLY A 114 5.72 13.03 -8.65
N ARG A 115 6.38 14.18 -8.91
CA ARG A 115 7.86 14.28 -8.95
C ARG A 115 8.51 13.85 -7.64
N LYS A 116 8.06 14.41 -6.51
CA LYS A 116 8.60 14.07 -5.18
C LYS A 116 8.49 12.59 -4.87
N THR A 117 7.35 11.98 -5.20
CA THR A 117 7.14 10.55 -4.97
C THR A 117 8.05 9.72 -5.85
N MET A 118 8.18 10.02 -7.14
CA MET A 118 9.09 9.33 -8.05
C MET A 118 10.54 9.37 -7.53
N LEU A 119 11.03 10.57 -7.16
CA LEU A 119 12.39 10.75 -6.64
C LEU A 119 12.62 9.97 -5.34
N LYS A 120 11.67 10.02 -4.39
CA LYS A 120 11.73 9.23 -3.15
C LYS A 120 11.82 7.73 -3.41
N LEU A 121 11.02 7.21 -4.35
CA LEU A 121 11.06 5.80 -4.71
C LEU A 121 12.39 5.42 -5.38
N CYS A 122 12.94 6.28 -6.24
CA CYS A 122 14.26 6.05 -6.86
C CYS A 122 15.37 6.07 -5.80
N ALA A 123 15.36 7.06 -4.91
CA ALA A 123 16.31 7.18 -3.81
C ALA A 123 16.26 5.96 -2.88
N ALA A 124 15.06 5.49 -2.51
CA ALA A 124 14.89 4.31 -1.68
C ALA A 124 15.45 3.04 -2.36
N GLN A 125 15.23 2.88 -3.66
CA GLN A 125 15.82 1.78 -4.43
C GLN A 125 17.34 1.86 -4.51
N LEU A 126 17.92 3.03 -4.79
CA LEU A 126 19.38 3.20 -4.83
C LEU A 126 20.03 2.87 -3.48
N LYS A 127 19.42 3.32 -2.37
CA LYS A 127 19.90 3.00 -1.01
C LYS A 127 19.91 1.50 -0.76
N GLU A 128 18.86 0.80 -1.15
CA GLU A 128 18.78 -0.65 -1.00
C GLU A 128 19.81 -1.37 -1.88
N GLN A 129 20.01 -0.92 -3.13
CA GLN A 129 21.03 -1.49 -4.02
C GLN A 129 22.45 -1.32 -3.49
N ILE A 130 22.75 -0.17 -2.87
CA ILE A 130 24.03 0.08 -2.22
C ILE A 130 24.17 -0.78 -0.96
N ALA A 131 23.13 -0.84 -0.12
CA ALA A 131 23.15 -1.59 1.14
C ALA A 131 23.31 -3.11 0.92
N THR A 132 22.78 -3.63 -0.18
CA THR A 132 22.88 -5.07 -0.54
C THR A 132 24.12 -5.39 -1.37
N GLY A 133 24.94 -4.41 -1.74
CA GLY A 133 26.11 -4.61 -2.60
C GLY A 133 25.80 -4.84 -4.08
N MET A 134 24.53 -4.71 -4.50
CA MET A 134 24.14 -4.75 -5.91
C MET A 134 24.77 -3.59 -6.70
N MET A 135 24.93 -2.43 -6.06
CA MET A 135 25.58 -1.27 -6.65
C MET A 135 26.82 -0.89 -5.82
N ASN A 136 28.00 -1.23 -6.35
CA ASN A 136 29.29 -1.03 -5.66
C ASN A 136 29.98 0.29 -6.01
N LYS A 137 29.51 0.98 -7.04
CA LYS A 137 30.05 2.28 -7.49
C LYS A 137 29.03 3.37 -7.27
N ARG A 138 29.51 4.61 -7.16
CA ARG A 138 28.61 5.77 -7.12
C ARG A 138 27.82 5.83 -8.43
N PRO A 139 26.48 5.94 -8.39
CA PRO A 139 25.69 5.96 -9.61
C PRO A 139 25.96 7.22 -10.44
N ILE A 140 25.85 7.09 -11.76
CA ILE A 140 25.65 8.22 -12.66
C ILE A 140 24.14 8.44 -12.80
N TRP A 141 23.68 9.69 -12.67
CA TRP A 141 22.28 10.07 -12.82
C TRP A 141 22.09 10.99 -14.02
N ILE A 142 21.12 10.67 -14.88
CA ILE A 142 20.66 11.54 -15.97
C ILE A 142 19.19 11.95 -15.73
N ASP A 143 18.91 13.26 -15.66
CA ASP A 143 17.56 13.82 -15.58
C ASP A 143 17.17 14.39 -16.96
N LEU A 144 16.31 13.67 -17.69
CA LEU A 144 15.87 14.03 -19.03
C LEU A 144 14.62 14.93 -18.97
N GLY A 145 14.69 16.07 -19.65
CA GLY A 145 13.71 17.15 -19.51
C GLY A 145 13.76 17.76 -18.11
N GLY A 146 14.96 17.97 -17.57
CA GLY A 146 15.16 18.41 -16.18
C GLY A 146 14.77 19.86 -15.91
N GLY A 147 14.49 20.65 -16.95
CA GLY A 147 14.03 22.03 -16.85
C GLY A 147 14.94 22.90 -16.00
N THR A 148 14.39 23.53 -14.96
CA THR A 148 15.10 24.43 -14.04
C THR A 148 16.03 23.73 -13.05
N GLY A 149 16.15 22.40 -13.10
CA GLY A 149 16.98 21.62 -12.17
C GLY A 149 16.32 21.30 -10.83
N TRP A 150 15.01 21.50 -10.71
CA TRP A 150 14.25 21.27 -9.47
C TRP A 150 14.32 19.82 -8.96
N ASN A 151 14.32 18.84 -9.86
CA ASN A 151 14.43 17.43 -9.46
C ASN A 151 15.77 17.14 -8.78
N ILE A 152 16.87 17.68 -9.32
CA ILE A 152 18.22 17.53 -8.76
C ILE A 152 18.28 18.14 -7.36
N GLU A 153 17.72 19.33 -7.17
CA GLU A 153 17.66 19.94 -5.85
C GLU A 153 16.81 19.13 -4.86
N THR A 154 15.65 18.64 -5.29
CA THR A 154 14.76 17.85 -4.44
C THR A 154 15.34 16.47 -4.11
N MET A 155 16.08 15.85 -5.04
CA MET A 155 16.71 14.56 -4.83
C MET A 155 17.75 14.64 -3.73
N ASN A 156 18.48 15.76 -3.60
CA ASN A 156 19.48 15.97 -2.56
C ASN A 156 18.95 15.75 -1.13
N ASP A 157 17.66 16.02 -0.89
CA ASP A 157 17.02 15.79 0.42
C ASP A 157 16.85 14.30 0.75
N SER A 158 16.74 13.45 -0.28
CA SER A 158 16.49 12.01 -0.13
C SER A 158 17.74 11.17 -0.40
N PHE A 159 18.59 11.60 -1.33
CA PHE A 159 19.84 10.98 -1.73
C PHE A 159 20.83 12.11 -2.14
N PRO A 160 21.80 12.44 -1.28
CA PRO A 160 22.71 13.57 -1.49
C PRO A 160 23.44 13.54 -2.83
N ILE A 161 23.62 14.72 -3.45
CA ILE A 161 24.22 14.85 -4.78
C ILE A 161 25.68 14.39 -4.82
N ASP A 162 26.41 14.50 -3.71
CA ASP A 162 27.79 14.04 -3.58
C ASP A 162 27.95 12.51 -3.61
N GLN A 163 26.88 11.75 -3.41
CA GLN A 163 26.85 10.30 -3.53
C GLN A 163 26.76 9.83 -4.98
N PHE A 164 26.45 10.72 -5.94
CA PHE A 164 26.55 10.42 -7.37
C PHE A 164 27.98 10.65 -7.88
N GLU A 165 28.42 9.80 -8.81
CA GLU A 165 29.67 10.03 -9.55
C GLU A 165 29.52 11.30 -10.40
N GLN A 166 28.40 11.39 -11.12
CA GLN A 166 28.06 12.48 -12.00
C GLN A 166 26.54 12.60 -12.10
N VAL A 167 26.03 13.83 -12.13
CA VAL A 167 24.64 14.17 -12.43
C VAL A 167 24.59 14.98 -13.72
N ILE A 168 23.73 14.57 -14.65
CA ILE A 168 23.60 15.18 -15.97
C ILE A 168 22.14 15.62 -16.14
N LEU A 169 21.92 16.92 -16.27
CA LEU A 169 20.63 17.47 -16.67
C LEU A 169 20.64 17.65 -18.19
N VAL A 170 19.65 17.09 -18.87
CA VAL A 170 19.45 17.28 -20.32
C VAL A 170 18.10 17.95 -20.53
N ASP A 171 18.08 19.10 -21.19
CA ASP A 171 16.84 19.78 -21.58
C ASP A 171 17.02 20.46 -22.95
N LEU A 172 15.93 20.62 -23.69
CA LEU A 172 15.96 21.26 -25.00
C LEU A 172 15.83 22.79 -24.89
N THR A 173 15.45 23.32 -23.73
CA THR A 173 15.04 24.72 -23.53
C THR A 173 16.19 25.56 -22.97
N PRO A 174 16.78 26.51 -23.73
CA PRO A 174 17.91 27.32 -23.28
C PRO A 174 17.61 28.15 -22.02
N SER A 175 16.42 28.76 -21.92
CA SER A 175 16.03 29.59 -20.78
C SER A 175 15.96 28.79 -19.46
N LEU A 176 15.44 27.57 -19.51
CA LEU A 176 15.37 26.68 -18.34
C LEU A 176 16.76 26.16 -17.95
N CYS A 177 17.59 25.81 -18.94
CA CYS A 177 18.97 25.40 -18.72
C CYS A 177 19.78 26.49 -18.00
N GLU A 178 19.57 27.75 -18.35
CA GLU A 178 20.29 28.85 -17.70
C GLU A 178 19.92 28.99 -16.22
N VAL A 179 18.62 28.89 -15.90
CA VAL A 179 18.15 28.85 -14.50
C VAL A 179 18.78 27.67 -13.75
N ALA A 180 18.87 26.50 -14.38
CA ALA A 180 19.51 25.33 -13.77
C ALA A 180 21.00 25.56 -13.49
N ARG A 181 21.74 26.17 -14.43
CA ARG A 181 23.17 26.50 -14.25
C ARG A 181 23.37 27.46 -13.08
N GLU A 182 22.61 28.55 -13.04
CA GLU A 182 22.65 29.52 -11.93
C GLU A 182 22.35 28.82 -10.60
N ARG A 183 21.31 27.98 -10.56
CA ARG A 183 20.90 27.22 -9.38
C ARG A 183 22.03 26.32 -8.87
N PHE A 184 22.66 25.55 -9.75
CA PHE A 184 23.72 24.61 -9.35
C PHE A 184 25.02 25.33 -8.97
N ALA A 185 25.35 26.44 -9.66
CA ALA A 185 26.47 27.29 -9.30
C ALA A 185 26.31 27.87 -7.89
N ASN A 186 25.10 28.36 -7.55
CA ASN A 186 24.78 28.87 -6.22
C ASN A 186 24.86 27.81 -5.11
N LYS A 187 24.61 26.54 -5.44
CA LYS A 187 24.76 25.41 -4.51
C LYS A 187 26.21 24.87 -4.44
N GLY A 188 27.08 25.29 -5.34
CA GLY A 188 28.48 24.87 -5.39
C GLY A 188 28.70 23.42 -5.84
N TRP A 189 27.72 22.79 -6.51
CA TRP A 189 27.86 21.40 -6.98
C TRP A 189 28.78 21.32 -8.19
N LYS A 190 29.83 20.50 -8.08
CA LYS A 190 30.88 20.34 -9.11
C LYS A 190 30.68 19.12 -10.00
N ASN A 191 29.89 18.14 -9.54
CA ASN A 191 29.58 16.90 -10.24
C ASN A 191 28.23 16.98 -10.97
N VAL A 192 27.72 18.18 -11.25
CA VAL A 192 26.46 18.41 -11.97
C VAL A 192 26.75 19.14 -13.28
N THR A 193 26.20 18.66 -14.38
CA THR A 193 26.38 19.26 -15.71
C THR A 193 25.04 19.46 -16.41
N VAL A 194 24.87 20.63 -17.04
CA VAL A 194 23.66 21.00 -17.77
C VAL A 194 23.93 20.99 -19.28
N LEU A 195 23.25 20.11 -19.99
CA LEU A 195 23.31 19.95 -21.44
C LEU A 195 22.02 20.48 -22.08
N CYS A 196 22.13 21.57 -22.85
CA CYS A 196 21.02 22.10 -23.63
C CYS A 196 20.95 21.36 -24.99
N GLN A 197 20.50 20.12 -24.98
CA GLN A 197 20.54 19.19 -26.12
C GLN A 197 19.26 18.34 -26.17
N ASP A 198 19.02 17.70 -27.31
CA ASP A 198 17.91 16.77 -27.49
C ASP A 198 18.11 15.45 -26.74
N ALA A 199 17.06 14.95 -26.09
CA ALA A 199 17.13 13.78 -25.21
C ALA A 199 17.44 12.46 -25.95
N ALA A 200 17.16 12.36 -27.25
CA ALA A 200 17.46 11.17 -28.04
C ALA A 200 18.92 11.14 -28.53
N SER A 201 19.58 12.30 -28.61
CA SER A 201 20.86 12.46 -29.31
C SER A 201 21.97 13.14 -28.50
N PHE A 202 21.71 13.49 -27.23
CA PHE A 202 22.69 14.22 -26.43
C PHE A 202 24.03 13.48 -26.29
N GLN A 203 25.09 14.27 -26.21
CA GLN A 203 26.47 13.84 -26.01
C GLN A 203 27.09 14.60 -24.84
N MET A 204 27.79 13.85 -23.98
CA MET A 204 28.51 14.40 -22.85
C MET A 204 29.94 14.76 -23.30
N PRO A 205 30.34 16.05 -23.22
CA PRO A 205 31.68 16.46 -23.62
C PRO A 205 32.77 15.68 -22.87
N GLY A 206 33.71 15.08 -23.61
CA GLY A 206 34.82 14.30 -23.03
C GLY A 206 34.48 12.87 -22.60
N LEU A 207 33.23 12.43 -22.75
CA LEU A 207 32.74 11.08 -22.41
C LEU A 207 31.94 10.43 -23.57
N GLU A 208 32.18 10.87 -24.81
CA GLU A 208 31.52 10.37 -26.02
C GLU A 208 31.62 8.83 -26.12
N GLY A 209 30.47 8.15 -26.23
CA GLY A 209 30.40 6.68 -26.30
C GLY A 209 30.68 5.93 -24.98
N THR A 210 31.05 6.62 -23.89
CA THR A 210 31.44 5.94 -22.64
C THR A 210 30.31 5.77 -21.62
N LEU A 211 29.15 6.39 -21.83
CA LEU A 211 27.99 6.31 -20.91
C LEU A 211 27.11 5.07 -21.11
N GLU A 212 27.22 4.40 -22.26
CA GLU A 212 26.40 3.24 -22.59
C GLU A 212 26.63 2.10 -21.59
N GLY A 213 25.52 1.55 -21.06
CA GLY A 213 25.57 0.51 -20.03
C GLY A 213 26.13 0.92 -18.67
N ARG A 214 26.30 2.22 -18.37
CA ARG A 214 26.91 2.69 -17.11
C ARG A 214 26.01 3.54 -16.22
N VAL A 215 24.86 3.98 -16.71
CA VAL A 215 23.99 4.89 -15.97
C VAL A 215 23.20 4.14 -14.91
N GLY A 216 23.28 4.59 -13.65
CA GLY A 216 22.61 3.95 -12.51
C GLY A 216 21.18 4.45 -12.30
N LEU A 217 20.91 5.71 -12.65
CA LEU A 217 19.58 6.31 -12.56
C LEU A 217 19.28 7.16 -13.79
N ILE A 218 18.11 6.97 -14.39
CA ILE A 218 17.54 7.90 -15.35
C ILE A 218 16.18 8.37 -14.84
N THR A 219 15.94 9.68 -14.82
CA THR A 219 14.62 10.24 -14.49
C THR A 219 14.02 10.99 -15.67
N VAL A 220 12.70 10.85 -15.84
CA VAL A 220 11.93 11.60 -16.84
C VAL A 220 10.66 12.11 -16.15
N SER A 221 10.55 13.43 -16.01
CA SER A 221 9.50 14.04 -15.19
C SER A 221 8.66 15.04 -15.97
N TYR A 222 7.45 14.62 -16.38
CA TYR A 222 6.49 15.39 -17.16
C TYR A 222 7.08 15.93 -18.46
N ALA A 223 7.99 15.15 -19.06
CA ALA A 223 8.73 15.52 -20.26
C ALA A 223 8.51 14.53 -21.42
N LEU A 224 8.22 13.25 -21.14
CA LEU A 224 8.03 12.24 -22.18
C LEU A 224 6.77 12.52 -23.02
N SER A 225 5.72 13.06 -22.39
CA SER A 225 4.53 13.55 -23.08
C SER A 225 4.85 14.71 -24.03
N MET A 226 5.82 15.56 -23.69
CA MET A 226 6.27 16.72 -24.48
C MET A 226 7.21 16.36 -25.64
N MET A 227 7.67 15.11 -25.70
CA MET A 227 8.57 14.62 -26.76
C MET A 227 7.75 14.07 -27.93
N ASP A 228 7.95 14.63 -29.12
CA ASP A 228 7.28 14.19 -30.35
C ASP A 228 7.74 12.77 -30.75
N TYR A 229 9.05 12.54 -30.73
CA TYR A 229 9.67 11.26 -31.08
C TYR A 229 10.14 10.51 -29.82
N TYR A 230 9.23 9.84 -29.14
CA TYR A 230 9.54 9.13 -27.89
C TYR A 230 10.20 7.75 -28.09
N TYR A 231 10.06 7.10 -29.26
CA TYR A 231 10.71 5.79 -29.49
C TYR A 231 12.24 5.87 -29.39
N PRO A 232 12.93 6.79 -30.10
CA PRO A 232 14.39 6.93 -29.97
C PRO A 232 14.82 7.30 -28.55
N VAL A 233 14.04 8.11 -27.84
CA VAL A 233 14.34 8.47 -26.44
C VAL A 233 14.29 7.23 -25.54
N VAL A 234 13.21 6.44 -25.62
CA VAL A 234 13.06 5.22 -24.81
C VAL A 234 14.14 4.19 -25.15
N ASP A 235 14.51 4.06 -26.44
CA ASP A 235 15.61 3.20 -26.88
C ASP A 235 16.96 3.69 -26.35
N ARG A 236 17.19 5.00 -26.35
CA ARG A 236 18.40 5.63 -25.81
C ARG A 236 18.52 5.40 -24.31
N ILE A 237 17.44 5.60 -23.55
CA ILE A 237 17.39 5.30 -22.10
C ILE A 237 17.83 3.85 -21.85
N GLN A 238 17.34 2.90 -22.65
CA GLN A 238 17.70 1.49 -22.52
C GLN A 238 19.20 1.25 -22.79
N SER A 239 19.77 1.90 -23.81
CA SER A 239 21.21 1.76 -24.13
C SER A 239 22.15 2.33 -23.07
N LEU A 240 21.72 3.37 -22.36
CA LEU A 240 22.53 4.05 -21.34
C LEU A 240 22.53 3.31 -20.00
N LEU A 241 21.45 2.57 -19.71
CA LEU A 241 21.22 1.97 -18.40
C LEU A 241 22.19 0.82 -18.12
N SER A 242 22.81 0.85 -16.94
CA SER A 242 23.56 -0.28 -16.39
C SER A 242 22.63 -1.48 -16.10
N PRO A 243 23.16 -2.72 -15.98
CA PRO A 243 22.36 -3.90 -15.63
C PRO A 243 21.52 -3.72 -14.35
N GLU A 244 22.08 -3.06 -13.34
CA GLU A 244 21.46 -2.72 -12.07
C GLU A 244 20.66 -1.40 -12.10
N GLY A 245 20.77 -0.63 -13.18
CA GLY A 245 20.21 0.71 -13.28
C GLY A 245 18.68 0.75 -13.22
N ILE A 246 18.17 1.88 -12.73
CA ILE A 246 16.74 2.15 -12.61
C ILE A 246 16.29 3.36 -13.41
N VAL A 247 15.03 3.32 -13.87
CA VAL A 247 14.40 4.42 -14.60
C VAL A 247 13.18 4.89 -13.83
N GLY A 248 13.17 6.15 -13.40
CA GLY A 248 12.01 6.80 -12.81
C GLY A 248 11.26 7.63 -13.84
N VAL A 249 9.98 7.35 -14.06
CA VAL A 249 9.13 8.17 -14.95
C VAL A 249 7.90 8.65 -14.20
N VAL A 250 7.62 9.94 -14.28
CA VAL A 250 6.34 10.52 -13.91
C VAL A 250 5.81 11.30 -15.09
N ASP A 251 4.60 11.02 -15.54
CA ASP A 251 4.02 11.78 -16.66
C ASP A 251 2.50 11.75 -16.68
N PHE A 252 1.91 12.66 -17.45
CA PHE A 252 0.51 12.62 -17.83
C PHE A 252 0.29 11.50 -18.85
N TYR A 253 -0.92 10.94 -18.84
CA TYR A 253 -1.28 9.88 -19.79
C TYR A 253 -2.77 9.84 -20.03
N VAL A 254 -3.19 9.31 -21.17
CA VAL A 254 -4.56 8.80 -21.37
C VAL A 254 -4.48 7.30 -21.64
N SER A 255 -5.48 6.54 -21.21
CA SER A 255 -5.53 5.11 -21.50
C SER A 255 -6.20 4.82 -22.84
N GLY A 256 -5.81 3.73 -23.50
CA GLY A 256 -6.51 3.22 -24.68
C GLY A 256 -7.93 2.75 -24.35
N ARG A 257 -8.76 2.52 -25.38
CA ARG A 257 -10.07 1.87 -25.20
C ARG A 257 -9.88 0.44 -24.71
N THR A 258 -8.96 -0.27 -25.34
CA THR A 258 -8.51 -1.59 -24.92
C THR A 258 -7.48 -1.48 -23.81
N ASN A 259 -7.47 -2.51 -22.98
CA ASN A 259 -6.47 -2.71 -21.95
C ASN A 259 -5.07 -2.82 -22.57
N ALA A 260 -4.07 -2.30 -21.85
CA ALA A 260 -2.70 -2.32 -22.33
C ALA A 260 -2.14 -3.75 -22.31
N PRO A 261 -1.34 -4.19 -23.31
CA PRO A 261 -0.69 -5.49 -23.25
C PRO A 261 0.10 -5.71 -21.96
N ALA A 262 0.72 -4.64 -21.45
CA ALA A 262 1.49 -4.62 -20.22
C ALA A 262 0.69 -4.94 -18.95
N GLU A 263 -0.65 -4.98 -19.00
CA GLU A 263 -1.48 -5.47 -17.87
C GLU A 263 -1.11 -6.87 -17.41
N LYS A 264 -0.57 -7.69 -18.30
CA LYS A 264 -0.18 -9.07 -17.98
C LYS A 264 1.07 -9.18 -17.10
N TRP A 265 1.92 -8.14 -17.04
CA TRP A 265 3.20 -8.19 -16.31
C TRP A 265 3.50 -6.95 -15.47
N SER A 266 2.76 -5.85 -15.65
CA SER A 266 2.92 -4.59 -14.93
C SER A 266 1.62 -4.24 -14.20
N PRO A 267 1.64 -3.93 -12.90
CA PRO A 267 0.42 -3.61 -12.14
C PRO A 267 -0.28 -2.34 -12.63
N GLN A 268 -1.59 -2.44 -12.91
CA GLN A 268 -2.37 -1.36 -13.54
C GLN A 268 -3.56 -0.84 -12.72
N GLN A 269 -3.56 -0.96 -11.38
CA GLN A 269 -4.67 -0.45 -10.56
C GLN A 269 -4.94 1.04 -10.89
N ASN A 270 -6.21 1.39 -11.18
CA ASN A 270 -6.65 2.74 -11.57
C ASN A 270 -6.01 3.32 -12.84
N ARG A 271 -5.47 2.48 -13.74
CA ARG A 271 -4.94 2.97 -15.03
C ARG A 271 -6.06 3.47 -15.95
N GLN A 272 -7.15 2.72 -16.09
CA GLN A 272 -8.15 2.99 -17.12
C GLN A 272 -8.85 4.34 -16.92
N CYS A 273 -8.94 5.12 -18.00
CA CYS A 273 -9.68 6.37 -18.08
C CYS A 273 -11.10 6.12 -18.59
N ASN A 274 -12.07 6.87 -18.08
CA ASN A 274 -13.41 6.91 -18.68
C ASN A 274 -13.36 7.62 -20.05
N TRP A 275 -14.42 7.44 -20.84
CA TRP A 275 -14.51 8.00 -22.20
C TRP A 275 -14.24 9.51 -22.23
N PHE A 276 -14.92 10.27 -21.37
CA PHE A 276 -14.78 11.73 -21.31
C PHE A 276 -13.35 12.15 -21.00
N THR A 277 -12.73 11.58 -19.96
CA THR A 277 -11.35 11.90 -19.53
C THR A 277 -10.35 11.63 -20.65
N ARG A 278 -10.51 10.50 -21.37
CA ARG A 278 -9.63 10.15 -22.50
C ARG A 278 -9.68 11.21 -23.59
N HIS A 279 -10.88 11.54 -24.08
CA HIS A 279 -11.04 12.44 -25.22
C HIS A 279 -10.77 13.89 -24.85
N PHE A 280 -11.24 14.33 -23.68
CA PHE A 280 -11.03 15.69 -23.21
C PHE A 280 -9.53 16.00 -23.10
N TRP A 281 -8.75 15.18 -22.41
CA TRP A 281 -7.33 15.47 -22.21
C TRP A 281 -6.49 15.29 -23.47
N GLN A 282 -6.85 14.35 -24.34
CA GLN A 282 -6.18 14.23 -25.63
C GLN A 282 -6.37 15.50 -26.47
N ALA A 283 -7.61 15.95 -26.65
CA ALA A 283 -7.90 17.18 -27.38
C ALA A 283 -7.31 18.43 -26.69
N TRP A 284 -7.31 18.45 -25.37
CA TRP A 284 -6.74 19.54 -24.57
C TRP A 284 -5.25 19.72 -24.87
N PHE A 285 -4.46 18.66 -24.73
CA PHE A 285 -3.01 18.72 -24.94
C PHE A 285 -2.67 18.97 -26.42
N GLU A 286 -3.52 18.54 -27.35
CA GLU A 286 -3.35 18.80 -28.78
C GLU A 286 -3.42 20.31 -29.12
N LEU A 287 -4.19 21.11 -28.37
CA LEU A 287 -4.21 22.58 -28.53
C LEU A 287 -2.84 23.22 -28.27
N ASP A 288 -2.02 22.56 -27.44
CA ASP A 288 -0.64 22.93 -27.12
C ASP A 288 0.37 22.11 -27.94
N HIS A 289 -0.04 21.49 -29.06
CA HIS A 289 0.80 20.62 -29.89
C HIS A 289 1.44 19.44 -29.14
N ILE A 290 0.90 19.05 -27.98
CA ILE A 290 1.37 17.91 -27.20
C ILE A 290 0.47 16.71 -27.52
N ASN A 291 1.04 15.70 -28.18
CA ASN A 291 0.25 14.54 -28.57
C ASN A 291 0.12 13.53 -27.40
N LEU A 292 -0.89 13.67 -26.55
CA LEU A 292 -1.08 12.77 -25.41
C LEU A 292 -1.71 11.43 -25.85
N THR A 293 -0.87 10.42 -26.12
CA THR A 293 -1.30 9.08 -26.56
C THR A 293 -0.95 7.98 -25.55
N PRO A 294 -1.72 6.88 -25.50
CA PRO A 294 -1.40 5.73 -24.63
C PRO A 294 -0.06 5.06 -24.97
N GLY A 295 0.33 5.10 -26.24
CA GLY A 295 1.48 4.36 -26.80
C GLY A 295 2.82 4.67 -26.14
N ARG A 296 3.01 5.88 -25.59
CA ARG A 296 4.23 6.28 -24.87
C ARG A 296 4.52 5.38 -23.68
N ARG A 297 3.52 5.23 -22.81
CA ARG A 297 3.63 4.39 -21.63
C ARG A 297 3.67 2.90 -22.02
N ASP A 298 2.91 2.51 -23.03
CA ASP A 298 2.90 1.12 -23.50
C ASP A 298 4.28 0.70 -24.00
N TYR A 299 4.96 1.56 -24.76
CA TYR A 299 6.32 1.28 -25.23
C TYR A 299 7.34 1.26 -24.09
N LEU A 300 7.22 2.17 -23.12
CA LEU A 300 8.05 2.18 -21.92
C LEU A 300 7.92 0.86 -21.13
N GLU A 301 6.71 0.46 -20.78
CA GLU A 301 6.44 -0.79 -20.02
C GLU A 301 6.72 -2.06 -20.84
N TYR A 302 6.82 -1.94 -22.17
CA TYR A 302 7.22 -3.02 -23.07
C TYR A 302 8.74 -3.23 -23.10
N LYS A 303 9.52 -2.15 -23.01
CA LYS A 303 10.99 -2.19 -23.17
C LYS A 303 11.74 -2.53 -21.89
N PHE A 304 11.14 -2.24 -20.74
CA PHE A 304 11.77 -2.37 -19.42
C PHE A 304 11.00 -3.31 -18.49
N GLY A 305 11.69 -3.85 -17.48
CA GLY A 305 11.05 -4.53 -16.35
C GLY A 305 10.42 -3.51 -15.39
N THR A 306 9.19 -3.75 -14.92
CA THR A 306 8.52 -2.87 -13.95
C THR A 306 8.88 -3.27 -12.52
N ILE A 307 9.42 -2.33 -11.74
CA ILE A 307 9.61 -2.47 -10.28
C ILE A 307 8.38 -1.95 -9.53
N LYS A 308 7.95 -0.73 -9.84
CA LYS A 308 6.79 -0.07 -9.21
C LYS A 308 5.95 0.65 -10.26
N SER A 309 4.65 0.63 -10.05
CA SER A 309 3.70 1.41 -10.84
C SER A 309 2.70 2.07 -9.90
N LEU A 310 2.28 3.30 -10.20
CA LEU A 310 1.27 4.02 -9.44
C LEU A 310 0.47 4.92 -10.37
N ASN A 311 -0.85 4.74 -10.39
CA ASN A 311 -1.75 5.60 -11.16
C ASN A 311 -2.48 6.55 -10.21
N ARG A 312 -2.54 7.84 -10.60
CA ARG A 312 -3.13 8.90 -9.78
C ARG A 312 -3.91 9.89 -10.65
N ARG A 313 -4.64 10.77 -9.97
CA ARG A 313 -5.46 11.82 -10.57
C ARG A 313 -5.12 13.14 -9.88
N ASN A 314 -4.83 14.18 -10.67
CA ASN A 314 -4.64 15.53 -10.17
C ASN A 314 -5.96 16.30 -10.22
N HIS A 315 -6.27 17.03 -9.14
CA HIS A 315 -7.52 17.73 -8.90
C HIS A 315 -7.36 19.26 -8.98
N PHE A 316 -6.39 19.74 -9.79
CA PHE A 316 -5.92 21.13 -9.77
C PHE A 316 -6.89 22.16 -10.36
N ILE A 317 -7.58 21.85 -11.48
CA ILE A 317 -8.31 22.88 -12.25
C ILE A 317 -9.75 23.07 -11.74
N VAL A 318 -10.45 22.00 -11.38
CA VAL A 318 -11.71 22.01 -10.61
C VAL A 318 -11.77 20.70 -9.84
N PRO A 319 -11.77 20.70 -8.49
CA PRO A 319 -11.95 19.47 -7.72
C PRO A 319 -13.26 18.82 -8.19
N TYR A 320 -13.21 17.53 -8.54
CA TYR A 320 -14.35 16.67 -8.90
C TYR A 320 -14.85 16.65 -10.36
N LEU A 321 -14.65 17.68 -11.20
CA LEU A 321 -15.18 17.69 -12.57
C LEU A 321 -14.18 17.25 -13.65
N ILE A 322 -12.93 17.70 -13.58
CA ILE A 322 -11.90 17.38 -14.58
C ILE A 322 -10.62 16.98 -13.86
N GLN A 323 -10.37 15.67 -13.81
CA GLN A 323 -9.23 15.08 -13.13
C GLN A 323 -8.14 14.73 -14.14
N MET A 324 -6.95 15.29 -13.97
CA MET A 324 -5.83 15.02 -14.88
C MET A 324 -5.11 13.72 -14.49
N PRO A 325 -5.18 12.67 -15.32
CA PRO A 325 -4.47 11.42 -15.09
C PRO A 325 -2.94 11.58 -15.20
N TYR A 326 -2.23 11.07 -14.20
CA TYR A 326 -0.78 10.93 -14.24
C TYR A 326 -0.36 9.59 -13.62
N TYR A 327 0.83 9.13 -13.99
CA TYR A 327 1.42 7.92 -13.44
C TYR A 327 2.80 8.20 -12.86
N ILE A 328 3.22 7.36 -11.92
CA ILE A 328 4.60 7.24 -11.44
C ILE A 328 4.98 5.79 -11.70
N TRP A 329 6.09 5.57 -12.38
CA TRP A 329 6.57 4.25 -12.75
C TRP A 329 8.08 4.18 -12.52
N LEU A 330 8.52 3.10 -11.89
CA LEU A 330 9.91 2.74 -11.77
C LEU A 330 10.16 1.48 -12.58
N GLY A 331 11.08 1.58 -13.53
CA GLY A 331 11.56 0.46 -14.33
C GLY A 331 13.01 0.12 -14.08
N CYS A 332 13.45 -0.95 -14.72
CA CYS A 332 14.83 -1.41 -14.72
C CYS A 332 15.19 -2.10 -16.04
N SER A 333 16.49 -2.31 -16.22
CA SER A 333 16.98 -3.19 -17.26
C SER A 333 16.42 -4.61 -17.07
N PRO A 334 15.97 -5.29 -18.15
CA PRO A 334 15.58 -6.70 -18.06
C PRO A 334 16.69 -7.61 -17.52
N ALA A 335 17.97 -7.20 -17.62
CA ALA A 335 19.11 -7.94 -17.08
C ALA A 335 19.16 -7.97 -15.54
N ARG A 336 18.51 -7.01 -14.86
CA ARG A 336 18.54 -6.86 -13.39
C ARG A 336 18.19 -8.13 -12.64
N GLN A 337 17.31 -8.97 -13.17
CA GLN A 337 16.92 -10.18 -12.47
C GLN A 337 18.08 -11.17 -12.30
N ASN A 338 18.99 -11.27 -13.27
CA ASN A 338 20.13 -12.17 -13.17
C ASN A 338 21.02 -11.75 -11.97
N GLU A 339 21.18 -10.45 -11.75
CA GLU A 339 21.89 -9.90 -10.59
C GLU A 339 21.17 -10.25 -9.28
N LEU A 340 19.84 -10.06 -9.20
CA LEU A 340 19.07 -10.46 -8.02
C LEU A 340 19.19 -11.95 -7.73
N SER A 341 19.07 -12.80 -8.75
CA SER A 341 19.20 -14.25 -8.59
C SER A 341 20.60 -14.67 -8.15
N SER A 342 21.65 -13.93 -8.50
CA SER A 342 23.01 -14.21 -8.03
C SER A 342 23.23 -13.81 -6.56
N LEU A 343 22.53 -12.77 -6.09
CA LEU A 343 22.62 -12.26 -4.71
C LEU A 343 21.69 -13.01 -3.74
N MET A 344 20.65 -13.63 -4.25
CA MET A 344 19.74 -14.46 -3.48
C MET A 344 20.21 -15.91 -3.60
N GLU A 345 20.73 -16.49 -2.51
CA GLU A 345 20.70 -17.95 -2.37
C GLU A 345 19.23 -18.37 -2.39
N ILE A 346 18.70 -18.69 -3.57
CA ILE A 346 17.39 -19.30 -3.71
C ILE A 346 17.62 -20.78 -3.38
N PRO A 347 17.14 -21.30 -2.24
CA PRO A 347 17.17 -22.74 -2.03
C PRO A 347 16.33 -23.37 -3.13
N ASP A 348 16.82 -24.48 -3.70
CA ASP A 348 16.28 -25.29 -4.83
C ASP A 348 14.75 -25.62 -4.79
N ASP A 349 14.03 -25.21 -3.75
CA ASP A 349 12.60 -25.50 -3.57
C ASP A 349 11.67 -24.73 -4.54
N THR A 350 12.18 -23.87 -5.43
CA THR A 350 11.33 -23.28 -6.50
C THR A 350 10.85 -24.34 -7.50
N ASP A 351 11.51 -25.49 -7.58
CA ASP A 351 11.14 -26.55 -8.53
C ASP A 351 9.85 -27.29 -8.16
N SER A 352 9.44 -27.30 -6.88
CA SER A 352 8.21 -28.00 -6.45
C SER A 352 6.91 -27.22 -6.68
N VAL A 353 6.97 -25.88 -6.66
CA VAL A 353 5.80 -25.01 -6.91
C VAL A 353 5.72 -24.61 -8.40
N ALA A 354 6.85 -24.55 -9.11
CA ALA A 354 6.87 -24.31 -10.55
C ALA A 354 6.41 -25.53 -11.37
N SER A 355 6.61 -26.76 -10.87
CA SER A 355 6.12 -27.99 -11.53
C SER A 355 4.59 -28.10 -11.59
N GLY A 356 3.85 -27.33 -10.79
CA GLY A 356 2.38 -27.31 -10.83
C GLY A 356 1.78 -26.43 -11.95
N ILE A 357 2.58 -25.56 -12.58
CA ILE A 357 2.14 -24.69 -13.69
C ILE A 357 2.43 -25.34 -15.06
N SER A 358 3.09 -26.51 -15.09
CA SER A 358 3.48 -27.19 -16.34
C SER A 358 2.35 -27.85 -17.13
N ASN A 359 1.08 -27.68 -16.73
CA ASN A 359 -0.07 -28.07 -17.56
C ASN A 359 -0.54 -26.98 -18.54
N LEU A 360 0.21 -25.89 -18.72
CA LEU A 360 0.21 -25.15 -19.98
C LEU A 360 1.24 -25.77 -20.95
N SER A 361 0.96 -26.99 -21.41
CA SER A 361 1.70 -27.63 -22.49
C SER A 361 1.46 -26.88 -23.82
N SER A 362 2.34 -25.92 -24.14
CA SER A 362 2.67 -25.49 -25.52
C SER A 362 3.74 -24.38 -25.54
N PHE A 363 4.90 -24.59 -24.92
CA PHE A 363 6.04 -23.68 -25.10
C PHE A 363 7.36 -24.39 -25.38
N ASN A 364 7.32 -25.40 -26.26
CA ASN A 364 8.51 -25.89 -26.98
C ASN A 364 8.38 -25.56 -28.47
N SER A 365 8.58 -24.29 -28.79
CA SER A 365 8.92 -23.82 -30.14
C SER A 365 9.81 -22.59 -29.99
N ALA A 366 10.57 -22.25 -31.02
CA ALA A 366 11.54 -21.15 -31.06
C ALA A 366 11.01 -19.75 -30.61
N ASN A 367 9.73 -19.64 -30.28
CA ASN A 367 9.10 -18.53 -29.55
C ASN A 367 9.52 -18.41 -28.06
N SER A 368 10.19 -19.39 -27.45
CA SER A 368 10.58 -19.34 -26.03
C SER A 368 11.63 -18.26 -25.72
N LEU A 369 12.43 -17.83 -26.70
CA LEU A 369 13.40 -16.72 -26.54
C LEU A 369 12.73 -15.33 -26.53
N LEU A 370 11.52 -15.21 -27.07
CA LEU A 370 10.71 -13.98 -27.01
C LEU A 370 9.76 -13.98 -25.80
N ALA A 371 9.25 -15.15 -25.41
CA ALA A 371 8.45 -15.33 -24.20
C ALA A 371 9.28 -15.20 -22.91
N SER A 372 10.58 -15.55 -22.94
CA SER A 372 11.51 -15.40 -21.80
C SER A 372 11.81 -13.94 -21.42
N ARG A 373 11.52 -12.97 -22.31
CA ARG A 373 11.86 -11.55 -22.13
C ARG A 373 10.88 -10.74 -21.29
N ARG A 374 9.67 -11.23 -21.00
CA ARG A 374 8.63 -10.42 -20.35
C ARG A 374 8.11 -11.05 -19.09
N ARG A 375 8.79 -10.73 -18.00
CA ARG A 375 8.53 -11.24 -16.66
C ARG A 375 7.68 -10.25 -15.87
N SER A 376 6.89 -10.78 -14.95
CA SER A 376 6.03 -10.01 -14.06
C SER A 376 6.84 -9.06 -13.18
N SER A 377 6.19 -8.00 -12.68
CA SER A 377 6.79 -7.10 -11.70
C SER A 377 7.29 -7.81 -10.43
N PHE A 378 6.78 -9.01 -10.14
CA PHE A 378 7.30 -9.86 -9.06
C PHE A 378 8.75 -10.29 -9.30
N SER A 379 9.15 -10.53 -10.54
CA SER A 379 10.49 -10.98 -10.89
C SER A 379 11.59 -9.93 -10.67
N TYR A 380 11.22 -8.66 -10.44
CA TYR A 380 12.15 -7.55 -10.21
C TYR A 380 12.13 -7.03 -8.76
N GLN A 381 11.51 -7.76 -7.84
CA GLN A 381 11.46 -7.39 -6.41
C GLN A 381 12.71 -7.81 -5.67
N ASN A 382 13.22 -6.94 -4.79
CA ASN A 382 14.40 -7.21 -3.97
C ASN A 382 14.17 -8.36 -2.98
N LYS A 383 12.92 -8.61 -2.56
CA LYS A 383 12.53 -9.74 -1.71
C LYS A 383 11.44 -10.55 -2.42
N GLN A 384 11.64 -11.87 -2.49
CA GLN A 384 10.75 -12.81 -3.19
C GLN A 384 9.85 -13.57 -2.20
N TRP A 385 9.18 -12.85 -1.30
CA TRP A 385 8.26 -13.47 -0.35
C TRP A 385 6.95 -13.89 -1.00
N ARG A 386 6.51 -13.22 -2.06
CA ARG A 386 5.17 -13.39 -2.61
C ARG A 386 5.23 -13.89 -4.05
N LEU A 387 4.41 -14.90 -4.34
CA LEU A 387 4.24 -15.41 -5.69
C LEU A 387 3.31 -14.49 -6.49
N ASP A 388 3.51 -14.49 -7.80
CA ASP A 388 2.66 -13.73 -8.72
C ASP A 388 1.23 -14.25 -8.72
N TYR A 389 0.26 -13.35 -8.92
CA TYR A 389 -1.16 -13.68 -8.98
C TYR A 389 -1.88 -12.70 -9.90
N ASN A 390 -3.03 -13.12 -10.45
CA ASN A 390 -3.84 -12.26 -11.30
C ASN A 390 -4.86 -11.48 -10.45
N PRO A 391 -4.67 -10.17 -10.20
CA PRO A 391 -5.56 -9.39 -9.34
C PRO A 391 -6.95 -9.14 -9.95
N ALA A 392 -7.15 -9.43 -11.24
CA ALA A 392 -8.41 -9.18 -11.94
C ALA A 392 -9.45 -10.30 -11.75
N LEU A 393 -9.06 -11.45 -11.18
CA LEU A 393 -9.99 -12.55 -10.95
C LEU A 393 -11.08 -12.18 -9.95
N ALA A 394 -12.31 -12.65 -10.18
CA ALA A 394 -13.47 -12.38 -9.33
C ALA A 394 -13.25 -12.80 -7.88
N CYS A 395 -12.55 -13.93 -7.67
CA CYS A 395 -12.20 -14.45 -6.35
C CYS A 395 -11.37 -13.46 -5.51
N HIS A 396 -10.60 -12.57 -6.13
CA HIS A 396 -9.81 -11.54 -5.44
C HIS A 396 -10.52 -10.19 -5.39
N THR A 397 -11.18 -9.77 -6.47
CA THR A 397 -11.81 -8.44 -6.58
C THR A 397 -13.03 -8.25 -5.69
N GLN A 398 -13.62 -9.34 -5.17
CA GLN A 398 -14.67 -9.28 -4.16
C GLN A 398 -14.20 -8.66 -2.83
N PHE A 399 -12.90 -8.65 -2.55
CA PHE A 399 -12.34 -8.10 -1.32
C PHE A 399 -11.87 -6.65 -1.50
N ARG A 400 -12.37 -5.75 -0.64
CA ARG A 400 -11.96 -4.33 -0.65
C ARG A 400 -10.88 -4.00 0.39
N SER A 401 -10.74 -4.84 1.42
CA SER A 401 -9.78 -4.69 2.51
C SER A 401 -9.47 -6.06 3.12
N TYR A 402 -8.47 -6.11 4.00
CA TYR A 402 -8.28 -7.26 4.89
C TYR A 402 -9.46 -7.40 5.85
N ILE A 403 -9.76 -8.65 6.20
CA ILE A 403 -10.85 -8.98 7.13
C ILE A 403 -10.39 -8.70 8.56
N TYR A 404 -9.22 -9.24 8.91
CA TYR A 404 -8.65 -9.18 10.25
C TYR A 404 -7.31 -8.45 10.25
N ALA A 405 -7.12 -7.55 11.22
CA ALA A 405 -5.85 -6.85 11.46
C ALA A 405 -4.90 -7.63 12.41
N PHE A 406 -5.44 -8.64 13.09
CA PHE A 406 -4.78 -9.52 14.05
C PHE A 406 -5.45 -10.91 14.04
N THR A 407 -4.80 -11.93 14.61
CA THR A 407 -5.26 -13.33 14.56
C THR A 407 -6.04 -13.72 15.83
N TRP A 408 -7.07 -14.57 15.67
CA TRP A 408 -7.94 -15.08 16.76
C TRP A 408 -7.59 -16.52 17.19
N GLU A 409 -6.33 -16.90 17.05
CA GLU A 409 -5.83 -18.20 17.47
C GLU A 409 -4.58 -18.00 18.32
N ASP A 410 -4.45 -18.77 19.41
CA ASP A 410 -3.30 -18.67 20.30
C ASP A 410 -2.10 -19.47 19.75
N PRO A 411 -1.05 -18.81 19.24
CA PRO A 411 0.11 -19.53 18.71
C PRO A 411 0.92 -20.22 19.81
N ARG A 412 0.77 -19.84 21.10
CA ARG A 412 1.44 -20.52 22.22
C ARG A 412 0.96 -21.96 22.32
N VAL A 413 -0.37 -22.17 22.24
CA VAL A 413 -0.97 -23.50 22.27
C VAL A 413 -0.63 -24.28 21.00
N ASP A 414 -0.59 -23.64 19.82
CA ASP A 414 -0.14 -24.31 18.60
C ASP A 414 1.27 -24.90 18.76
N LEU A 415 2.20 -24.10 19.30
CA LEU A 415 3.61 -24.48 19.43
C LEU A 415 3.84 -25.63 20.41
N GLU A 416 2.95 -25.84 21.40
CA GLU A 416 2.99 -27.01 22.29
C GLU A 416 2.80 -28.33 21.54
N TYR A 417 2.04 -28.33 20.43
CA TYR A 417 1.70 -29.53 19.69
C TYR A 417 2.37 -29.65 18.33
N LEU A 418 2.80 -28.54 17.72
CA LEU A 418 3.42 -28.55 16.39
C LEU A 418 4.81 -29.19 16.40
N ASN A 419 5.55 -29.07 17.51
CA ASN A 419 6.93 -29.57 17.66
C ASN A 419 7.79 -29.21 16.43
N LEU A 420 7.85 -27.91 16.12
CA LEU A 420 8.52 -27.40 14.93
C LEU A 420 10.04 -27.46 15.05
N SER A 421 10.68 -27.67 13.90
CA SER A 421 12.12 -27.72 13.67
C SER A 421 12.49 -26.92 12.43
N LYS A 422 13.79 -26.76 12.17
CA LYS A 422 14.30 -26.07 10.98
C LYS A 422 14.02 -26.81 9.68
N ASP A 423 13.69 -28.10 9.73
CA ASP A 423 13.41 -28.92 8.55
C ASP A 423 11.93 -28.87 8.13
N ASP A 424 11.08 -28.24 8.95
CA ASP A 424 9.64 -28.22 8.70
C ASP A 424 9.26 -27.31 7.51
N VAL A 425 8.32 -27.81 6.72
CA VAL A 425 7.67 -27.12 5.62
C VAL A 425 6.20 -26.99 5.96
N MET A 426 5.81 -25.76 6.30
CA MET A 426 4.49 -25.45 6.81
C MET A 426 3.56 -24.91 5.72
N PHE A 427 2.29 -25.27 5.81
CA PHE A 427 1.18 -24.65 5.11
C PHE A 427 0.29 -23.98 6.15
N VAL A 428 0.11 -22.66 6.05
CA VAL A 428 -0.58 -21.85 7.06
C VAL A 428 -1.52 -20.89 6.34
N ILE A 429 -2.76 -20.75 6.80
CA ILE A 429 -3.63 -19.68 6.31
C ILE A 429 -3.06 -18.32 6.76
N THR A 430 -2.90 -17.36 5.84
CA THR A 430 -2.19 -16.10 6.14
C THR A 430 -2.86 -15.34 7.29
N SER A 431 -4.17 -15.15 7.24
CA SER A 431 -4.89 -14.28 8.18
C SER A 431 -4.19 -12.91 8.31
N ALA A 432 -3.93 -12.42 9.52
CA ALA A 432 -3.13 -11.21 9.75
C ALA A 432 -1.60 -11.47 9.77
N GLY A 433 -1.16 -12.72 9.65
CA GLY A 433 0.24 -13.13 9.63
C GLY A 433 0.90 -13.28 11.00
N ASP A 434 0.16 -13.10 12.10
CA ASP A 434 0.75 -13.11 13.46
C ASP A 434 1.27 -14.49 13.85
N ASN A 435 0.48 -15.54 13.62
CA ASN A 435 0.88 -16.90 13.96
C ASN A 435 2.08 -17.36 13.13
N ALA A 436 2.09 -17.05 11.83
CA ALA A 436 3.22 -17.36 10.95
C ALA A 436 4.52 -16.66 11.40
N LEU A 437 4.44 -15.41 11.87
CA LEU A 437 5.57 -14.70 12.46
C LEU A 437 6.03 -15.32 13.78
N GLU A 438 5.10 -15.80 14.62
CA GLU A 438 5.43 -16.51 15.85
C GLU A 438 6.14 -17.83 15.54
N TYR A 439 5.65 -18.64 14.59
CA TYR A 439 6.30 -19.89 14.19
C TYR A 439 7.71 -19.63 13.63
N ALA A 440 7.88 -18.59 12.81
CA ALA A 440 9.18 -18.19 12.29
C ALA A 440 10.16 -17.75 13.40
N LEU A 441 9.66 -16.99 14.38
CA LEU A 441 10.45 -16.51 15.52
C LEU A 441 10.94 -17.65 16.42
N GLN A 442 10.10 -18.66 16.64
CA GLN A 442 10.38 -19.74 17.57
C GLN A 442 11.23 -20.84 16.92
N ALA A 443 10.86 -21.30 15.73
CA ALA A 443 11.43 -22.51 15.14
C ALA A 443 12.32 -22.27 13.91
N GLN A 444 12.17 -21.13 13.22
CA GLN A 444 12.84 -20.85 11.94
C GLN A 444 12.70 -22.01 10.94
N PRO A 445 11.46 -22.46 10.66
CA PRO A 445 11.23 -23.58 9.76
C PRO A 445 11.79 -23.29 8.36
N LYS A 446 12.13 -24.35 7.62
CA LYS A 446 12.67 -24.28 6.26
C LYS A 446 11.79 -23.39 5.38
N ARG A 447 10.47 -23.55 5.52
CA ARG A 447 9.49 -22.88 4.68
C ARG A 447 8.16 -22.69 5.41
N ILE A 448 7.57 -21.51 5.27
CA ILE A 448 6.18 -21.23 5.68
C ILE A 448 5.44 -20.73 4.45
N HIS A 449 4.58 -21.57 3.90
CA HIS A 449 3.62 -21.17 2.90
C HIS A 449 2.44 -20.51 3.60
N CYS A 450 2.22 -19.22 3.33
CA CYS A 450 1.08 -18.45 3.82
C CYS A 450 0.05 -18.31 2.70
N ILE A 451 -1.16 -18.87 2.87
CA ILE A 451 -2.18 -18.97 1.83
C ILE A 451 -3.38 -18.08 2.18
N ASP A 452 -3.78 -17.22 1.26
CA ASP A 452 -5.02 -16.45 1.40
C ASP A 452 -5.61 -16.09 0.04
N MET A 453 -6.93 -16.22 -0.10
CA MET A 453 -7.63 -15.78 -1.31
C MET A 453 -7.78 -14.26 -1.35
N ASN A 454 -7.81 -13.60 -0.19
CA ASN A 454 -7.88 -12.14 -0.08
C ASN A 454 -6.49 -11.52 -0.24
N PRO A 455 -6.21 -10.82 -1.35
CA PRO A 455 -4.90 -10.20 -1.57
C PRO A 455 -4.51 -9.19 -0.48
N CYS A 456 -5.49 -8.58 0.20
CA CYS A 456 -5.28 -7.58 1.25
C CYS A 456 -4.67 -8.18 2.52
N GLN A 457 -4.97 -9.43 2.84
CA GLN A 457 -4.33 -10.14 3.97
C GLN A 457 -2.85 -10.36 3.68
N ASN A 458 -2.54 -10.82 2.47
CA ASN A 458 -1.15 -10.95 2.03
C ASN A 458 -0.45 -9.59 1.95
N HIS A 459 -1.11 -8.50 1.55
CA HIS A 459 -0.52 -7.15 1.62
C HIS A 459 -0.17 -6.73 3.05
N LEU A 460 -0.93 -7.17 4.06
CA LEU A 460 -0.67 -6.90 5.47
C LEU A 460 0.53 -7.69 5.99
N LEU A 461 0.58 -9.00 5.75
CA LEU A 461 1.76 -9.79 6.15
C LEU A 461 3.02 -9.26 5.45
N GLU A 462 2.93 -8.96 4.15
CA GLU A 462 4.05 -8.39 3.38
C GLU A 462 4.53 -7.04 3.94
N LEU A 463 3.62 -6.19 4.44
CA LEU A 463 3.98 -4.95 5.14
C LEU A 463 4.71 -5.23 6.47
N LYS A 464 4.29 -6.24 7.24
CA LYS A 464 4.97 -6.64 8.47
C LYS A 464 6.38 -7.16 8.16
N LEU A 465 6.54 -8.03 7.16
CA LEU A 465 7.84 -8.57 6.72
C LEU A 465 8.78 -7.45 6.26
N ALA A 466 8.28 -6.53 5.43
CA ALA A 466 9.03 -5.36 4.99
C ALA A 466 9.42 -4.46 6.18
N GLY A 467 8.48 -4.21 7.10
CA GLY A 467 8.71 -3.44 8.31
C GLY A 467 9.82 -4.01 9.19
N ILE A 468 9.81 -5.32 9.45
CA ILE A 468 10.86 -6.01 10.21
C ILE A 468 12.21 -5.91 9.51
N THR A 469 12.23 -5.98 8.17
CA THR A 469 13.47 -5.92 7.38
C THR A 469 14.15 -4.55 7.47
N CYS A 470 13.39 -3.46 7.33
CA CYS A 470 13.98 -2.14 7.05
C CYS A 470 13.75 -1.06 8.11
N LEU A 471 12.81 -1.23 9.04
CA LEU A 471 12.52 -0.21 10.04
C LEU A 471 13.34 -0.40 11.32
N GLU A 472 13.41 0.66 12.12
CA GLU A 472 13.81 0.56 13.52
C GLU A 472 12.62 0.12 14.39
N TYR A 473 12.92 -0.52 15.52
CA TYR A 473 11.90 -1.05 16.42
C TYR A 473 10.86 0.00 16.85
N THR A 474 11.26 1.26 17.02
CA THR A 474 10.37 2.35 17.42
C THR A 474 9.27 2.62 16.40
N ASP A 475 9.61 2.62 15.10
CA ASP A 475 8.64 2.86 14.03
C ASP A 475 7.76 1.63 13.80
N PHE A 476 8.36 0.44 13.87
CA PHE A 476 7.61 -0.82 13.82
C PHE A 476 6.59 -0.94 14.97
N TRP A 477 7.02 -0.60 16.20
CA TRP A 477 6.14 -0.55 17.37
C TRP A 477 5.02 0.47 17.20
N ARG A 478 5.31 1.67 16.71
CA ARG A 478 4.26 2.68 16.46
C ARG A 478 3.22 2.16 15.47
N MET A 479 3.67 1.53 14.38
CA MET A 479 2.77 0.96 13.38
C MET A 479 1.90 -0.16 13.97
N PHE A 480 2.50 -1.20 14.52
CA PHE A 480 1.75 -2.42 14.89
C PHE A 480 1.51 -2.58 16.40
N GLY A 481 2.37 -2.05 17.26
CA GLY A 481 2.10 -1.97 18.71
C GLY A 481 1.03 -0.93 19.02
N ASP A 482 1.31 0.34 18.76
CA ASP A 482 0.40 1.45 19.04
C ASP A 482 -0.78 1.53 18.04
N GLY A 483 -0.64 0.90 16.86
CA GLY A 483 -1.61 1.00 15.79
C GLY A 483 -1.64 2.38 15.14
N ASN A 484 -0.66 3.25 15.39
CA ASN A 484 -0.68 4.65 14.95
C ASN A 484 0.71 5.15 14.56
N HIS A 485 0.82 5.69 13.35
CA HIS A 485 2.06 6.28 12.87
C HIS A 485 1.79 7.54 12.03
N PRO A 486 2.11 8.76 12.53
CA PRO A 486 1.77 10.02 11.86
C PRO A 486 2.51 10.22 10.53
N HIS A 487 3.68 9.59 10.36
CA HIS A 487 4.51 9.71 9.17
C HIS A 487 4.56 8.42 8.32
N PHE A 488 3.54 7.55 8.40
CA PHE A 488 3.53 6.28 7.65
C PHE A 488 3.75 6.50 6.15
N SER A 489 3.11 7.51 5.54
CA SER A 489 3.29 7.79 4.12
C SER A 489 4.74 8.13 3.74
N THR A 490 5.51 8.72 4.65
CA THR A 490 6.92 9.03 4.43
C THR A 490 7.75 7.76 4.50
N LEU A 491 7.58 6.96 5.57
CA LEU A 491 8.24 5.65 5.70
C LEU A 491 7.93 4.73 4.51
N LEU A 492 6.67 4.70 4.06
CA LEU A 492 6.22 3.89 2.96
C LEU A 492 7.01 4.18 1.68
N HIS A 493 7.26 5.46 1.37
CA HIS A 493 7.98 5.85 0.17
C HIS A 493 9.50 5.74 0.34
N ASP A 494 10.03 6.25 1.46
CA ASP A 494 11.45 6.51 1.64
C ASP A 494 12.24 5.27 2.10
N ILE A 495 11.58 4.31 2.78
CA ILE A 495 12.24 3.17 3.43
C ILE A 495 11.60 1.83 3.06
N ILE A 496 10.27 1.71 3.14
CA ILE A 496 9.57 0.41 3.00
C ILE A 496 9.40 0.02 1.52
N SER A 497 9.27 0.99 0.62
CA SER A 497 8.92 0.75 -0.80
C SER A 497 9.80 -0.29 -1.51
N PRO A 498 11.13 -0.40 -1.28
CA PRO A 498 11.97 -1.38 -1.98
C PRO A 498 11.65 -2.84 -1.64
N HIS A 499 11.05 -3.10 -0.48
CA HIS A 499 10.80 -4.46 0.03
C HIS A 499 9.37 -4.94 -0.22
N LEU A 500 8.48 -4.06 -0.69
CA LEU A 500 7.12 -4.45 -1.07
C LEU A 500 7.06 -4.90 -2.53
N SER A 501 6.05 -5.68 -2.86
CA SER A 501 5.55 -5.81 -4.22
C SER A 501 4.93 -4.52 -4.72
N SER A 502 4.83 -4.36 -6.03
CA SER A 502 4.15 -3.20 -6.59
C SER A 502 2.65 -3.19 -6.24
N TYR A 503 2.00 -4.36 -6.11
CA TYR A 503 0.60 -4.45 -5.66
C TYR A 503 0.43 -4.02 -4.20
N ALA A 504 1.25 -4.55 -3.27
CA ALA A 504 1.19 -4.15 -1.88
C ALA A 504 1.50 -2.66 -1.70
N PHE A 505 2.50 -2.14 -2.43
CA PHE A 505 2.80 -0.71 -2.42
C PHE A 505 1.63 0.14 -2.91
N GLN A 506 0.94 -0.24 -4.00
CA GLN A 506 -0.25 0.46 -4.49
C GLN A 506 -1.37 0.47 -3.43
N TYR A 507 -1.64 -0.67 -2.81
CA TYR A 507 -2.64 -0.81 -1.75
C TYR A 507 -2.35 0.11 -0.56
N TRP A 508 -1.13 0.08 -0.02
CA TRP A 508 -0.74 0.90 1.13
C TRP A 508 -0.58 2.39 0.79
N SER A 509 -0.20 2.73 -0.43
CA SER A 509 -0.15 4.12 -0.88
C SER A 509 -1.55 4.71 -1.04
N HIS A 510 -2.55 3.89 -1.41
CA HIS A 510 -3.96 4.29 -1.43
C HIS A 510 -4.55 4.39 -0.01
N ASN A 511 -4.18 3.45 0.87
CA ASN A 511 -4.67 3.35 2.25
C ASN A 511 -3.65 3.92 3.28
N LYS A 512 -2.95 5.00 2.91
CA LYS A 512 -1.85 5.55 3.74
C LYS A 512 -2.30 6.15 5.07
N ASP A 513 -3.60 6.42 5.19
CA ASP A 513 -4.28 7.01 6.34
C ASP A 513 -4.71 5.97 7.39
N ARG A 514 -4.59 4.67 7.10
CA ARG A 514 -4.97 3.60 8.05
C ARG A 514 -4.25 3.72 9.40
N PHE A 515 -2.96 4.10 9.38
CA PHE A 515 -2.18 4.37 10.59
C PHE A 515 -2.43 5.76 11.19
N SER A 516 -3.22 6.63 10.55
CA SER A 516 -3.70 7.90 11.12
C SER A 516 -4.99 7.72 11.94
N TYR A 517 -5.80 6.70 11.62
CA TYR A 517 -7.11 6.44 12.22
C TYR A 517 -7.15 5.30 13.24
N ARG A 518 -5.99 4.93 13.81
CA ARG A 518 -5.76 3.68 14.55
C ARG A 518 -5.99 2.46 13.66
N PHE A 519 -4.91 1.81 13.25
CA PHE A 519 -4.84 0.65 12.37
C PHE A 519 -5.89 -0.44 12.71
N TYR A 520 -6.03 -0.77 14.00
CA TYR A 520 -6.96 -1.79 14.46
C TYR A 520 -8.44 -1.45 14.31
N LYS A 521 -8.79 -0.17 14.08
CA LYS A 521 -10.15 0.27 13.75
C LYS A 521 -10.48 0.17 12.27
N THR A 522 -9.57 -0.37 11.46
CA THR A 522 -9.71 -0.44 10.02
C THR A 522 -9.83 -1.89 9.54
N GLY A 523 -10.09 -2.11 8.25
CA GLY A 523 -10.55 -3.42 7.76
C GLY A 523 -11.99 -3.72 8.16
N TYR A 524 -12.44 -4.97 7.92
CA TYR A 524 -13.81 -5.35 8.26
C TYR A 524 -14.01 -5.50 9.77
N SER A 525 -13.07 -6.13 10.48
CA SER A 525 -13.13 -6.28 11.94
C SER A 525 -13.06 -4.94 12.69
N GLY A 526 -12.50 -3.90 12.07
CA GLY A 526 -12.43 -2.56 12.62
C GLY A 526 -13.80 -1.92 12.91
N LEU A 527 -14.84 -2.32 12.17
CA LEU A 527 -16.22 -1.89 12.44
C LEU A 527 -16.71 -2.41 13.79
N ALA A 528 -16.47 -3.70 14.09
CA ALA A 528 -16.83 -4.29 15.37
C ALA A 528 -16.13 -3.59 16.55
N LEU A 529 -14.83 -3.32 16.41
CA LEU A 529 -14.07 -2.60 17.45
C LEU A 529 -14.54 -1.14 17.61
N SER A 530 -14.97 -0.50 16.53
CA SER A 530 -15.52 0.85 16.58
C SER A 530 -16.87 0.90 17.30
N ILE A 531 -17.73 -0.11 17.07
CA ILE A 531 -19.02 -0.26 17.77
C ILE A 531 -18.78 -0.57 19.25
N LEU A 532 -17.83 -1.45 19.57
CA LEU A 532 -17.47 -1.79 20.95
C LEU A 532 -16.97 -0.55 21.72
N GLU A 533 -16.07 0.25 21.13
CA GLU A 533 -15.59 1.50 21.75
C GLU A 533 -16.73 2.49 21.98
N TRP A 534 -17.61 2.66 20.99
CA TRP A 534 -18.78 3.52 21.15
C TRP A 534 -19.69 3.05 22.29
N TRP A 535 -19.94 1.73 22.37
CA TRP A 535 -20.76 1.12 23.43
C TRP A 535 -20.15 1.33 24.82
N ILE A 536 -18.85 1.07 24.96
CA ILE A 536 -18.08 1.30 26.19
C ILE A 536 -18.21 2.75 26.67
N ARG A 537 -18.09 3.71 25.75
CA ARG A 537 -18.21 5.14 26.06
C ARG A 537 -19.63 5.50 26.47
N MET A 538 -20.64 4.95 25.79
CA MET A 538 -22.05 5.14 26.14
C MET A 538 -22.38 4.63 27.54
N GLN A 539 -21.83 3.49 27.94
CA GLN A 539 -22.05 2.88 29.27
C GLN A 539 -21.18 3.50 30.38
N GLY A 540 -20.28 4.45 30.05
CA GLY A 540 -19.38 5.07 31.03
C GLY A 540 -18.28 4.16 31.57
N LEU A 541 -18.02 3.01 30.93
CA LEU A 541 -17.12 1.95 31.43
C LEU A 541 -15.63 2.21 31.20
N GLY A 542 -15.25 3.41 30.74
CA GLY A 542 -13.87 3.72 30.38
C GLY A 542 -12.89 3.50 31.55
N LYS A 543 -13.26 3.96 32.76
CA LYS A 543 -12.45 3.79 33.97
C LYS A 543 -12.37 2.33 34.41
N ASP A 544 -13.46 1.58 34.28
CA ASP A 544 -13.50 0.16 34.67
C ASP A 544 -12.65 -0.69 33.72
N ILE A 545 -12.64 -0.38 32.42
CA ILE A 545 -11.75 -1.02 31.45
C ILE A 545 -10.29 -0.67 31.72
N ASP A 546 -9.99 0.60 32.05
CA ASP A 546 -8.65 0.99 32.45
C ASP A 546 -8.21 0.25 33.72
N ALA A 547 -9.09 0.09 34.71
CA ALA A 547 -8.81 -0.69 35.90
C ALA A 547 -8.56 -2.17 35.57
N MET A 548 -9.44 -2.81 34.79
CA MET A 548 -9.29 -4.23 34.43
C MET A 548 -8.02 -4.50 33.62
N THR A 549 -7.70 -3.64 32.65
CA THR A 549 -6.53 -3.82 31.78
C THR A 549 -5.20 -3.50 32.45
N ASN A 550 -5.22 -2.81 33.60
CA ASN A 550 -4.03 -2.54 34.43
C ASN A 550 -4.02 -3.34 35.74
N ALA A 551 -4.99 -4.25 35.95
CA ALA A 551 -5.05 -5.07 37.16
C ALA A 551 -3.77 -5.90 37.32
N THR A 552 -3.37 -6.08 38.57
CA THR A 552 -2.15 -6.83 38.93
C THR A 552 -2.43 -8.23 39.45
N THR A 553 -3.70 -8.52 39.75
CA THR A 553 -4.16 -9.81 40.27
C THR A 553 -5.38 -10.31 39.50
N ILE A 554 -5.51 -11.64 39.38
CA ILE A 554 -6.64 -12.27 38.68
C ILE A 554 -7.94 -12.02 39.44
N GLU A 555 -7.88 -11.97 40.76
CA GLU A 555 -9.01 -11.72 41.66
C GLU A 555 -9.61 -10.33 41.39
N GLU A 556 -8.78 -9.29 41.31
CA GLU A 556 -9.20 -7.93 40.97
C GLU A 556 -9.80 -7.87 39.55
N GLN A 557 -9.10 -8.43 38.56
CA GLN A 557 -9.54 -8.45 37.16
C GLN A 557 -10.90 -9.14 37.01
N THR A 558 -11.07 -10.29 37.66
CA THR A 558 -12.30 -11.08 37.66
C THR A 558 -13.43 -10.36 38.40
N ALA A 559 -13.13 -9.70 39.51
CA ALA A 559 -14.12 -8.89 40.23
C ALA A 559 -14.65 -7.73 39.36
N ILE A 560 -13.78 -7.03 38.64
CA ILE A 560 -14.18 -5.95 37.72
C ILE A 560 -15.01 -6.50 36.56
N TRP A 561 -14.60 -7.62 35.95
CA TRP A 561 -15.39 -8.29 34.92
C TRP A 561 -16.82 -8.57 35.39
N ASN A 562 -16.96 -9.30 36.49
CA ASN A 562 -18.26 -9.75 37.00
C ASN A 562 -19.17 -8.60 37.41
N THR A 563 -18.61 -7.57 38.06
CA THR A 563 -19.42 -6.49 38.65
C THR A 563 -19.68 -5.31 37.72
N LYS A 564 -18.80 -5.05 36.74
CA LYS A 564 -18.86 -3.84 35.90
C LYS A 564 -19.04 -4.14 34.42
N ILE A 565 -18.21 -5.01 33.85
CA ILE A 565 -18.10 -5.16 32.38
C ILE A 565 -19.10 -6.19 31.83
N ARG A 566 -19.20 -7.37 32.47
CA ARG A 566 -20.09 -8.45 32.07
C ARG A 566 -21.55 -7.99 31.91
N PRO A 567 -22.16 -7.24 32.86
CA PRO A 567 -23.56 -6.80 32.74
C PRO A 567 -23.82 -5.93 31.49
N ALA A 568 -22.83 -5.17 31.04
CA ALA A 568 -22.96 -4.30 29.88
C ALA A 568 -22.79 -5.06 28.56
N ILE A 569 -21.86 -6.02 28.50
CA ILE A 569 -21.63 -6.86 27.31
C ILE A 569 -22.83 -7.77 27.06
N PHE A 570 -23.37 -8.41 28.10
CA PHE A 570 -24.51 -9.32 27.99
C PHE A 570 -25.87 -8.62 28.11
N SER A 571 -25.93 -7.32 27.82
CA SER A 571 -27.20 -6.59 27.81
C SER A 571 -28.12 -7.08 26.67
N PRO A 572 -29.46 -7.03 26.84
CA PRO A 572 -30.39 -7.51 25.81
C PRO A 572 -30.24 -6.83 24.44
N MET A 573 -29.74 -5.59 24.41
CA MET A 573 -29.47 -4.87 23.17
C MET A 573 -28.30 -5.47 22.39
N ILE A 574 -27.18 -5.75 23.08
CA ILE A 574 -26.00 -6.38 22.46
C ILE A 574 -26.31 -7.80 22.02
N GLN A 575 -27.09 -8.54 22.82
CA GLN A 575 -27.57 -9.86 22.41
C GLN A 575 -28.30 -9.80 21.07
N LYS A 576 -29.25 -8.87 20.87
CA LYS A 576 -29.93 -8.73 19.57
C LYS A 576 -28.99 -8.47 18.39
N VAL A 577 -27.89 -7.75 18.62
CA VAL A 577 -26.86 -7.50 17.59
C VAL A 577 -26.11 -8.80 17.26
N LEU A 578 -25.72 -9.58 18.26
CA LEU A 578 -24.96 -10.83 18.07
C LEU A 578 -25.80 -11.98 17.51
N HIS A 579 -27.12 -11.94 17.67
CA HIS A 579 -28.03 -12.88 17.00
C HIS A 579 -28.26 -12.55 15.52
N ASN A 580 -27.75 -11.42 15.01
CA ASN A 580 -27.95 -11.02 13.62
C ASN A 580 -26.86 -11.62 12.70
N PRO A 581 -27.19 -12.55 11.78
CA PRO A 581 -26.19 -13.19 10.92
C PRO A 581 -25.46 -12.20 10.00
N MET A 582 -26.12 -11.11 9.59
CA MET A 582 -25.48 -10.07 8.76
C MET A 582 -24.40 -9.32 9.55
N PHE A 583 -24.59 -9.13 10.85
CA PHE A 583 -23.58 -8.54 11.71
C PHE A 583 -22.42 -9.52 11.93
N MET A 584 -22.73 -10.78 12.24
CA MET A 584 -21.74 -11.84 12.41
C MET A 584 -20.83 -11.97 11.19
N TRP A 585 -21.39 -11.97 9.97
CA TRP A 585 -20.60 -12.02 8.74
C TRP A 585 -19.83 -10.72 8.48
N ASN A 586 -20.52 -9.57 8.38
CA ASN A 586 -19.88 -8.35 7.90
C ASN A 586 -18.91 -7.70 8.91
N ALA A 587 -19.12 -7.91 10.21
CA ALA A 587 -18.32 -7.28 11.27
C ALA A 587 -17.37 -8.26 11.95
N LEU A 588 -17.74 -9.53 12.11
CA LEU A 588 -16.94 -10.54 12.81
C LEU A 588 -16.34 -11.60 11.87
N GLY A 589 -16.77 -11.65 10.60
CA GLY A 589 -16.30 -12.62 9.61
C GLY A 589 -16.78 -14.05 9.86
N VAL A 590 -17.87 -14.24 10.61
CA VAL A 590 -18.42 -15.56 10.98
C VAL A 590 -19.51 -15.97 9.97
N PRO A 591 -19.29 -17.03 9.16
CA PRO A 591 -20.30 -17.54 8.23
C PRO A 591 -21.45 -18.25 8.93
N VAL A 592 -22.57 -18.38 8.21
CA VAL A 592 -23.78 -19.08 8.71
C VAL A 592 -23.51 -20.54 9.04
N ASN A 593 -22.71 -21.24 8.23
CA ASN A 593 -22.37 -22.65 8.47
C ASN A 593 -21.59 -22.83 9.78
N GLN A 594 -20.63 -21.95 10.06
CA GLN A 594 -19.91 -21.92 11.33
C GLN A 594 -20.86 -21.62 12.51
N MET A 595 -21.80 -20.69 12.33
CA MET A 595 -22.82 -20.41 13.34
C MET A 595 -23.68 -21.65 13.64
N ASN A 596 -24.09 -22.36 12.60
CA ASN A 596 -24.87 -23.59 12.71
C ASN A 596 -24.12 -24.72 13.42
N MET A 597 -22.78 -24.71 13.45
CA MET A 597 -21.99 -25.70 14.19
C MET A 597 -22.26 -25.62 15.69
N PHE A 598 -22.11 -24.43 16.28
CA PHE A 598 -22.34 -24.28 17.72
C PHE A 598 -23.82 -24.25 18.08
N LEU A 599 -24.70 -23.79 17.18
CA LEU A 599 -26.16 -23.78 17.43
C LEU A 599 -26.77 -25.18 17.58
N LYS A 600 -26.07 -26.23 17.12
CA LYS A 600 -26.45 -27.62 17.37
C LYS A 600 -26.16 -28.07 18.81
N GLU A 601 -25.25 -27.37 19.51
CA GLU A 601 -24.73 -27.76 20.82
C GLU A 601 -25.21 -26.82 21.93
N CYS A 602 -25.39 -25.53 21.65
CA CYS A 602 -25.85 -24.52 22.60
C CYS A 602 -26.49 -23.31 21.92
N THR A 603 -27.06 -22.40 22.71
CA THR A 603 -27.56 -21.12 22.21
C THR A 603 -26.43 -20.13 21.89
N THR A 604 -26.68 -19.12 21.04
CA THR A 604 -25.71 -18.03 20.79
C THR A 604 -25.28 -17.35 22.08
N GLN A 605 -26.19 -17.15 23.04
CA GLN A 605 -25.87 -16.56 24.34
C GLN A 605 -24.88 -17.45 25.11
N GLU A 606 -25.20 -18.73 25.28
CA GLU A 606 -24.33 -19.68 25.98
C GLU A 606 -22.97 -19.81 25.30
N TYR A 607 -22.91 -19.76 23.97
CA TYR A 607 -21.64 -19.78 23.24
C TYR A 607 -20.75 -18.58 23.61
N ILE A 608 -21.33 -17.38 23.63
CA ILE A 608 -20.60 -16.14 23.94
C ILE A 608 -20.21 -16.10 25.43
N GLU A 609 -21.10 -16.54 26.33
CA GLU A 609 -20.79 -16.65 27.77
C GLU A 609 -19.63 -17.62 28.00
N ASN A 610 -19.68 -18.82 27.42
CA ASN A 610 -18.60 -19.81 27.51
C ASN A 610 -17.31 -19.37 26.82
N THR A 611 -17.38 -18.44 25.87
CA THR A 611 -16.23 -17.82 25.22
C THR A 611 -15.58 -16.79 26.13
N LEU A 612 -16.35 -15.84 26.68
CA LEU A 612 -15.83 -14.64 27.33
C LEU A 612 -15.67 -14.76 28.85
N ASP A 613 -16.60 -15.41 29.56
CA ASP A 613 -16.58 -15.46 31.03
C ASP A 613 -15.30 -16.10 31.61
N PRO A 614 -14.68 -17.13 30.97
CA PRO A 614 -13.44 -17.70 31.48
C PRO A 614 -12.18 -16.85 31.22
N ILE A 615 -12.23 -15.85 30.33
CA ILE A 615 -11.03 -15.10 29.91
C ILE A 615 -10.40 -14.28 31.06
N PRO A 616 -11.17 -13.50 31.84
CA PRO A 616 -10.59 -12.69 32.92
C PRO A 616 -9.99 -13.50 34.06
N SER A 617 -10.38 -14.76 34.23
CA SER A 617 -9.81 -15.66 35.23
C SER A 617 -8.64 -16.51 34.71
N HIS A 618 -8.46 -16.58 33.38
CA HIS A 618 -7.40 -17.39 32.75
C HIS A 618 -6.00 -16.76 32.86
N SER A 619 -5.89 -15.45 32.63
CA SER A 619 -4.59 -14.74 32.67
C SER A 619 -4.79 -13.22 32.73
N LEU A 620 -3.76 -12.47 33.12
CA LEU A 620 -3.81 -11.01 33.27
C LEU A 620 -3.75 -10.29 31.91
N PHE A 621 -4.64 -9.31 31.70
CA PHE A 621 -4.64 -8.42 30.53
C PHE A 621 -3.41 -7.53 30.48
N SER A 622 -2.86 -7.18 31.65
CA SER A 622 -1.73 -6.27 31.80
C SER A 622 -0.42 -6.83 31.23
N ASN A 623 -0.24 -8.15 31.18
CA ASN A 623 1.04 -8.78 30.77
C ASN A 623 0.96 -10.09 29.97
N ASP A 624 -0.20 -10.70 29.76
CA ASP A 624 -0.28 -11.96 28.99
C ASP A 624 -1.46 -12.01 28.01
N GLN A 625 -2.59 -11.37 28.37
CA GLN A 625 -3.84 -11.51 27.66
C GLN A 625 -4.06 -10.43 26.58
N TYR A 626 -3.17 -10.41 25.60
CA TYR A 626 -3.08 -9.31 24.62
C TYR A 626 -4.22 -9.28 23.60
N PHE A 627 -4.90 -10.40 23.33
CA PHE A 627 -5.96 -10.49 22.32
C PHE A 627 -7.14 -9.58 22.69
N TYR A 628 -7.67 -9.75 23.89
CA TYR A 628 -8.77 -8.94 24.38
C TYR A 628 -8.32 -7.56 24.87
N TYR A 629 -7.07 -7.43 25.35
CA TYR A 629 -6.47 -6.10 25.59
C TYR A 629 -6.52 -5.25 24.32
N LEU A 630 -6.14 -5.81 23.17
CA LEU A 630 -6.19 -5.13 21.88
C LEU A 630 -7.61 -4.69 21.52
N CYS A 631 -8.62 -5.54 21.71
CA CYS A 631 -10.01 -5.18 21.42
C CYS A 631 -10.49 -4.00 22.27
N LEU A 632 -10.10 -3.95 23.56
CA LEU A 632 -10.52 -2.91 24.50
C LEU A 632 -9.74 -1.61 24.34
N LYS A 633 -8.42 -1.69 24.06
CA LYS A 633 -7.51 -0.55 24.04
C LYS A 633 -7.15 -0.08 22.62
N GLN A 634 -7.44 -0.89 21.61
CA GLN A 634 -7.13 -0.67 20.20
C GLN A 634 -5.64 -0.42 19.92
N ARG A 635 -4.81 -1.00 20.77
CA ARG A 635 -3.36 -1.03 20.72
C ARG A 635 -2.86 -2.14 21.64
N TYR A 636 -1.63 -2.57 21.46
CA TYR A 636 -0.95 -3.43 22.42
C TYR A 636 -0.27 -2.62 23.53
N SER A 637 0.08 -3.30 24.63
CA SER A 637 0.99 -2.76 25.64
C SER A 637 2.36 -3.42 25.47
N LYS A 638 3.43 -2.76 25.93
CA LYS A 638 4.80 -3.32 25.90
C LYS A 638 4.91 -4.66 26.64
N ASN A 639 4.05 -4.87 27.64
CA ASN A 639 4.05 -6.07 28.48
C ASN A 639 3.05 -7.12 27.98
N SER A 640 2.04 -6.73 27.20
CA SER A 640 0.96 -7.59 26.70
C SER A 640 0.84 -7.40 25.20
N CYS A 641 1.66 -8.13 24.46
CA CYS A 641 1.72 -8.14 23.00
C CYS A 641 2.23 -9.49 22.46
N PRO A 642 1.95 -9.82 21.19
CA PRO A 642 2.60 -10.92 20.48
C PRO A 642 4.13 -10.85 20.57
N SER A 643 4.82 -11.99 20.65
CA SER A 643 6.26 -12.04 20.86
C SER A 643 7.03 -11.31 19.73
N TYR A 644 6.55 -11.39 18.49
CA TYR A 644 7.16 -10.68 17.35
C TYR A 644 7.12 -9.14 17.46
N LEU A 645 6.26 -8.57 18.31
CA LEU A 645 6.18 -7.12 18.60
C LEU A 645 7.05 -6.70 19.79
N THR A 646 7.56 -7.64 20.57
CA THR A 646 8.56 -7.32 21.59
C THR A 646 9.85 -6.84 20.92
N LYS A 647 10.66 -6.05 21.63
CA LYS A 647 11.96 -5.60 21.09
C LYS A 647 12.85 -6.80 20.75
N GLU A 648 12.90 -7.79 21.64
CA GLU A 648 13.70 -9.00 21.44
C GLU A 648 13.22 -9.81 20.23
N GLY A 649 11.92 -10.07 20.12
CA GLY A 649 11.35 -10.82 18.99
C GLY A 649 11.55 -10.10 17.66
N PHE A 650 11.38 -8.78 17.63
CA PHE A 650 11.66 -7.96 16.46
C PHE A 650 13.11 -8.08 16.00
N GLU A 651 14.08 -7.88 16.90
CA GLU A 651 15.51 -7.96 16.56
C GLU A 651 15.93 -9.38 16.14
N LYS A 652 15.38 -10.41 16.81
CA LYS A 652 15.61 -11.81 16.45
C LYS A 652 15.10 -12.12 15.05
N LEU A 653 13.88 -11.69 14.69
CA LEU A 653 13.36 -11.87 13.32
C LEU A 653 14.17 -11.11 12.28
N LYS A 654 14.60 -9.87 12.60
CA LYS A 654 15.40 -9.03 11.69
C LYS A 654 16.77 -9.62 11.39
N SER A 655 17.43 -10.24 12.38
CA SER A 655 18.82 -10.71 12.28
C SER A 655 18.98 -12.20 11.94
N SER A 656 18.01 -13.05 12.27
CA SER A 656 18.16 -14.52 12.15
C SER A 656 18.04 -15.09 10.73
N GLY A 657 17.60 -14.29 9.75
CA GLY A 657 17.24 -14.79 8.42
C GLY A 657 15.88 -15.50 8.36
N ALA A 658 15.13 -15.58 9.46
CA ALA A 658 13.83 -16.24 9.56
C ALA A 658 12.81 -15.76 8.51
N LEU A 659 12.90 -14.49 8.08
CA LEU A 659 12.02 -13.92 7.07
C LEU A 659 12.17 -14.57 5.69
N GLN A 660 13.25 -15.31 5.42
CA GLN A 660 13.45 -16.02 4.15
C GLN A 660 12.60 -17.29 4.03
N SER A 661 12.06 -17.79 5.15
CA SER A 661 11.16 -18.95 5.17
C SER A 661 9.81 -18.65 4.52
N PHE A 662 9.37 -17.39 4.46
CA PHE A 662 8.02 -17.04 3.99
C PHE A 662 7.83 -17.17 2.48
N ARG A 663 6.70 -17.78 2.08
CA ARG A 663 6.16 -17.77 0.72
C ARG A 663 4.65 -17.52 0.75
N LEU A 664 4.22 -16.37 0.24
CA LEU A 664 2.82 -15.94 0.22
C LEU A 664 2.16 -16.35 -1.10
N HIS A 665 1.02 -17.03 -0.98
CA HIS A 665 0.18 -17.49 -2.08
C HIS A 665 -1.14 -16.73 -2.07
N THR A 666 -1.48 -16.08 -3.18
CA THR A 666 -2.79 -15.41 -3.33
C THR A 666 -3.71 -16.25 -4.20
N GLN A 667 -4.32 -17.28 -3.61
CA GLN A 667 -5.17 -18.27 -4.28
C GLN A 667 -6.01 -19.05 -3.25
N SER A 668 -6.86 -19.98 -3.72
CA SER A 668 -7.62 -20.87 -2.84
C SER A 668 -6.70 -21.89 -2.14
N ILE A 669 -7.16 -22.47 -1.02
CA ILE A 669 -6.43 -23.52 -0.30
C ILE A 669 -6.25 -24.76 -1.21
N LEU A 670 -7.32 -25.20 -1.86
CA LEU A 670 -7.31 -26.33 -2.77
C LEU A 670 -6.32 -26.15 -3.93
N ASP A 671 -6.31 -25.00 -4.59
CA ASP A 671 -5.37 -24.74 -5.71
C ASP A 671 -3.92 -24.68 -5.22
N ALA A 672 -3.69 -24.10 -4.03
CA ALA A 672 -2.36 -24.10 -3.42
C ALA A 672 -1.87 -25.52 -3.12
N LEU A 673 -2.71 -26.37 -2.53
CA LEU A 673 -2.35 -27.77 -2.27
C LEU A 673 -2.06 -28.53 -3.57
N ARG A 674 -2.89 -28.37 -4.60
CA ARG A 674 -2.69 -28.99 -5.93
C ARG A 674 -1.37 -28.59 -6.58
N SER A 675 -0.88 -27.37 -6.32
CA SER A 675 0.39 -26.90 -6.86
C SER A 675 1.63 -27.50 -6.17
N MET A 676 1.46 -28.15 -5.01
CA MET A 676 2.57 -28.71 -4.22
C MET A 676 2.80 -30.18 -4.54
N SER A 677 4.06 -30.61 -4.52
CA SER A 677 4.44 -32.01 -4.75
C SER A 677 3.96 -32.96 -3.63
N ASP A 678 3.87 -34.24 -3.96
CA ASP A 678 3.50 -35.30 -3.01
C ASP A 678 4.51 -35.37 -1.86
N GLY A 679 4.02 -35.48 -0.63
CA GLY A 679 4.87 -35.64 0.56
C GLY A 679 5.79 -34.46 0.88
N TYR A 680 5.55 -33.28 0.31
CA TYR A 680 6.38 -32.09 0.50
C TYR A 680 6.14 -31.37 1.84
N LEU A 681 4.90 -31.36 2.34
CA LEU A 681 4.52 -30.65 3.56
C LEU A 681 4.74 -31.51 4.81
N THR A 682 5.13 -30.87 5.91
CA THR A 682 5.28 -31.53 7.22
C THR A 682 4.17 -31.13 8.20
N ARG A 683 3.68 -29.89 8.12
CA ARG A 683 2.64 -29.33 9.01
C ARG A 683 1.64 -28.48 8.20
N LEU A 684 0.35 -28.69 8.43
CA LEU A 684 -0.72 -27.83 7.90
C LEU A 684 -1.49 -27.22 9.07
N VAL A 685 -1.61 -25.90 9.12
CA VAL A 685 -2.46 -25.15 10.06
C VAL A 685 -3.54 -24.46 9.26
N VAL A 686 -4.74 -25.03 9.29
CA VAL A 686 -5.85 -24.62 8.43
C VAL A 686 -6.94 -23.85 9.20
N MET A 687 -6.65 -23.41 10.43
CA MET A 687 -7.55 -22.59 11.25
C MET A 687 -8.97 -23.18 11.33
N ASP A 688 -9.99 -22.34 11.31
CA ASP A 688 -11.42 -22.67 11.35
C ASP A 688 -12.11 -22.67 9.98
N HIS A 689 -11.35 -22.58 8.88
CA HIS A 689 -11.94 -22.40 7.55
C HIS A 689 -12.89 -23.55 7.15
N MET A 690 -12.68 -24.75 7.69
CA MET A 690 -13.53 -25.91 7.41
C MET A 690 -14.95 -25.76 7.97
N ASP A 691 -15.14 -24.89 8.97
CA ASP A 691 -16.47 -24.55 9.49
C ASP A 691 -17.33 -23.79 8.48
N TRP A 692 -16.73 -23.27 7.40
CA TRP A 692 -17.41 -22.47 6.39
C TRP A 692 -18.15 -23.36 5.38
N PHE A 693 -17.78 -24.63 5.27
CA PHE A 693 -18.40 -25.57 4.34
C PHE A 693 -19.77 -26.05 4.81
N ASP A 694 -20.64 -26.31 3.83
CA ASP A 694 -21.93 -26.94 4.06
C ASP A 694 -21.75 -28.46 4.22
N PRO A 695 -22.19 -29.06 5.34
CA PRO A 695 -22.19 -30.52 5.52
C PRO A 695 -22.90 -31.29 4.40
N GLU A 696 -23.93 -30.69 3.79
CA GLU A 696 -24.72 -31.32 2.72
C GLU A 696 -24.02 -31.24 1.35
N SER A 697 -23.08 -30.30 1.17
CA SER A 697 -22.33 -30.07 -0.06
C SER A 697 -20.82 -30.12 0.17
N CYS A 698 -20.34 -31.21 0.77
CA CYS A 698 -18.94 -31.36 1.22
C CYS A 698 -17.94 -31.83 0.15
N GLN A 699 -18.29 -31.84 -1.15
CA GLN A 699 -17.41 -32.37 -2.21
C GLN A 699 -16.08 -31.62 -2.28
N GLU A 700 -16.11 -30.29 -2.25
CA GLU A 700 -14.90 -29.46 -2.31
C GLU A 700 -14.00 -29.70 -1.10
N LEU A 701 -14.56 -29.75 0.12
CA LEU A 701 -13.78 -30.09 1.31
C LEU A 701 -13.22 -31.52 1.26
N ASN A 702 -13.96 -32.46 0.69
CA ASN A 702 -13.49 -33.83 0.51
C ASN A 702 -12.29 -33.89 -0.46
N GLU A 703 -12.32 -33.13 -1.56
CA GLU A 703 -11.18 -32.97 -2.46
C GLU A 703 -10.00 -32.28 -1.74
N GLU A 704 -10.27 -31.26 -0.92
CA GLU A 704 -9.23 -30.56 -0.17
C GLU A 704 -8.50 -31.49 0.81
N ILE A 705 -9.23 -32.30 1.59
CA ILE A 705 -8.64 -33.28 2.52
C ILE A 705 -7.82 -34.34 1.77
N MET A 706 -8.23 -34.74 0.57
CA MET A 706 -7.44 -35.65 -0.28
C MET A 706 -6.12 -35.02 -0.73
N GLU A 707 -6.16 -33.75 -1.16
CA GLU A 707 -4.97 -33.00 -1.55
C GLU A 707 -4.05 -32.71 -0.35
N MET A 708 -4.61 -32.42 0.83
CA MET A 708 -3.85 -32.35 2.08
C MET A 708 -3.11 -33.68 2.33
N LYS A 709 -3.80 -34.82 2.20
CA LYS A 709 -3.17 -36.14 2.39
C LYS A 709 -2.06 -36.39 1.37
N ARG A 710 -2.26 -36.00 0.11
CA ARG A 710 -1.26 -36.18 -0.96
C ARG A 710 -0.01 -35.35 -0.67
N ALA A 711 -0.18 -34.05 -0.43
CA ALA A 711 0.91 -33.11 -0.22
C ALA A 711 1.67 -33.32 1.10
N LEU A 712 1.03 -33.91 2.12
CA LEU A 712 1.64 -34.15 3.44
C LEU A 712 2.50 -35.42 3.46
N GLN A 713 3.68 -35.39 4.09
CA GLN A 713 4.52 -36.58 4.27
C GLN A 713 3.90 -37.57 5.29
N SER A 714 4.38 -38.82 5.29
CA SER A 714 4.03 -39.78 6.36
C SER A 714 4.52 -39.25 7.72
N GLY A 715 3.69 -39.38 8.75
CA GLY A 715 3.88 -38.74 10.06
C GLY A 715 3.59 -37.23 10.08
N GLY A 716 3.29 -36.61 8.93
CA GLY A 716 2.88 -35.22 8.85
C GLY A 716 1.51 -34.98 9.47
N GLN A 717 1.24 -33.71 9.85
CA GLN A 717 0.11 -33.36 10.71
C GLN A 717 -0.70 -32.18 10.18
N VAL A 718 -2.02 -32.24 10.31
CA VAL A 718 -2.98 -31.17 10.00
C VAL A 718 -3.65 -30.71 11.30
N TYR A 719 -3.77 -29.40 11.49
CA TYR A 719 -4.31 -28.76 12.69
C TYR A 719 -5.43 -27.79 12.33
N TRP A 720 -6.52 -27.83 13.08
CA TRP A 720 -7.66 -26.93 12.89
C TRP A 720 -8.39 -26.67 14.20
N ARG A 721 -9.06 -25.53 14.27
CA ARG A 721 -9.98 -25.17 15.35
C ARG A 721 -11.41 -25.16 14.82
N SER A 722 -12.39 -25.27 15.70
CA SER A 722 -13.80 -25.37 15.31
C SER A 722 -14.71 -24.69 16.33
N ALA A 723 -15.77 -24.05 15.83
CA ALA A 723 -16.85 -23.52 16.66
C ALA A 723 -17.71 -24.64 17.30
N GLY A 724 -17.77 -25.83 16.70
CA GLY A 724 -18.36 -27.02 17.34
C GLY A 724 -17.35 -27.78 18.19
N THR A 725 -17.80 -28.47 19.25
CA THR A 725 -16.94 -29.36 20.04
C THR A 725 -16.60 -30.65 19.29
N LYS A 726 -17.48 -31.09 18.37
CA LYS A 726 -17.27 -32.28 17.53
C LYS A 726 -17.59 -31.98 16.06
N PRO A 727 -16.65 -31.38 15.31
CA PRO A 727 -16.90 -31.04 13.92
C PRO A 727 -17.15 -32.25 13.02
N TRP A 728 -18.09 -32.12 12.09
CA TRP A 728 -18.54 -33.21 11.22
C TRP A 728 -17.44 -33.72 10.28
N TYR A 729 -16.56 -32.83 9.83
CA TYR A 729 -15.46 -33.15 8.91
C TYR A 729 -14.35 -33.99 9.55
N ASN A 730 -14.34 -34.19 10.88
CA ASN A 730 -13.47 -35.19 11.52
C ASN A 730 -13.67 -36.58 10.92
N THR A 731 -14.92 -36.91 10.56
CA THR A 731 -15.25 -38.19 9.92
C THR A 731 -14.67 -38.30 8.50
N LEU A 732 -14.52 -37.17 7.79
CA LEU A 732 -13.91 -37.14 6.47
C LEU A 732 -12.40 -37.39 6.53
N PHE A 733 -11.70 -36.80 7.51
CA PHE A 733 -10.28 -37.11 7.75
C PHE A 733 -10.08 -38.61 8.03
N VAL A 734 -10.91 -39.21 8.91
CA VAL A 734 -10.84 -40.65 9.20
C VAL A 734 -11.15 -41.49 7.96
N LYS A 735 -12.18 -41.12 7.18
CA LYS A 735 -12.52 -41.78 5.90
C LYS A 735 -11.33 -41.78 4.93
N HIS A 736 -10.58 -40.69 4.88
CA HIS A 736 -9.36 -40.58 4.08
C HIS A 736 -8.12 -41.17 4.76
N GLY A 737 -8.26 -41.88 5.88
CA GLY A 737 -7.19 -42.65 6.51
C GLY A 737 -6.23 -41.83 7.37
N PHE A 738 -6.63 -40.66 7.84
CA PHE A 738 -5.93 -39.96 8.91
C PHE A 738 -6.30 -40.51 10.28
N LYS A 739 -5.35 -40.43 11.23
CA LYS A 739 -5.65 -40.60 12.66
C LYS A 739 -6.02 -39.24 13.25
N VAL A 740 -7.29 -39.07 13.64
CA VAL A 740 -7.80 -37.82 14.21
C VAL A 740 -7.86 -37.91 15.73
N GLU A 741 -7.40 -36.87 16.41
CA GLU A 741 -7.51 -36.75 17.87
C GLU A 741 -7.84 -35.31 18.31
N PRO A 742 -8.66 -35.14 19.36
CA PRO A 742 -8.85 -33.84 19.97
C PRO A 742 -7.61 -33.47 20.81
N LEU A 743 -7.10 -32.25 20.61
CA LEU A 743 -6.07 -31.65 21.46
C LEU A 743 -6.68 -30.83 22.59
N GLY A 744 -7.85 -30.22 22.34
CA GLY A 744 -8.61 -29.47 23.33
C GLY A 744 -10.09 -29.44 23.00
N ILE A 745 -10.94 -29.58 24.02
CA ILE A 745 -12.39 -29.40 23.92
C ILE A 745 -12.83 -28.49 25.06
N ARG A 746 -13.56 -27.42 24.72
CA ARG A 746 -14.02 -26.42 25.67
C ARG A 746 -15.04 -27.01 26.62
N GLN A 747 -14.80 -26.78 27.91
CA GLN A 747 -15.74 -27.10 28.97
C GLN A 747 -16.37 -25.80 29.48
N PRO A 748 -17.65 -25.79 29.84
CA PRO A 748 -18.28 -24.61 30.44
C PRO A 748 -17.46 -24.08 31.62
N GLY A 749 -17.23 -22.76 31.64
CA GLY A 749 -16.45 -22.08 32.68
C GLY A 749 -14.93 -22.24 32.59
N LYS A 750 -14.38 -22.92 31.58
CA LYS A 750 -12.93 -23.06 31.37
C LYS A 750 -12.52 -22.58 29.98
N ALA A 751 -11.43 -21.81 29.93
CA ALA A 751 -10.79 -21.42 28.68
C ALA A 751 -9.90 -22.56 28.15
N ILE A 752 -9.97 -22.85 26.85
CA ILE A 752 -9.06 -23.82 26.19
C ILE A 752 -7.71 -23.21 25.85
N ASP A 753 -7.68 -21.90 25.61
CA ASP A 753 -6.51 -21.10 25.32
C ASP A 753 -6.81 -19.64 25.68
N ARG A 754 -5.84 -18.74 25.45
CA ARG A 754 -5.95 -17.31 25.77
C ARG A 754 -7.05 -16.59 24.98
N VAL A 755 -7.48 -17.15 23.86
CA VAL A 755 -8.48 -16.56 22.97
C VAL A 755 -9.87 -17.14 23.24
N ASN A 756 -9.97 -18.44 23.48
CA ASN A 756 -11.17 -19.21 23.79
C ASN A 756 -12.35 -19.03 22.80
N MET A 757 -12.08 -18.50 21.59
CA MET A 757 -13.11 -18.22 20.57
C MET A 757 -13.71 -19.49 19.99
N TYR A 758 -12.91 -20.56 19.92
CA TYR A 758 -13.29 -21.85 19.36
C TYR A 758 -13.65 -22.83 20.47
N ALA A 759 -14.57 -23.76 20.18
CA ALA A 759 -14.99 -24.78 21.13
C ALA A 759 -14.10 -26.02 21.12
N SER A 760 -13.25 -26.20 20.11
CA SER A 760 -12.32 -27.32 20.03
C SER A 760 -11.09 -27.03 19.19
N PHE A 761 -10.05 -27.84 19.43
CA PHE A 761 -8.79 -27.87 18.69
C PHE A 761 -8.42 -29.34 18.41
N TYR A 762 -8.10 -29.65 17.17
CA TYR A 762 -7.89 -31.03 16.70
C TYR A 762 -6.61 -31.18 15.89
N ARG A 763 -6.12 -32.42 15.83
CA ARG A 763 -5.03 -32.86 14.96
C ARG A 763 -5.44 -34.09 14.15
N ALA A 764 -5.05 -34.11 12.88
CA ALA A 764 -5.02 -35.30 12.03
C ALA A 764 -3.57 -35.66 11.69
N VAL A 765 -3.19 -36.93 11.89
CA VAL A 765 -1.86 -37.45 11.51
C VAL A 765 -1.99 -38.36 10.30
N LYS A 766 -1.18 -38.14 9.27
CA LYS A 766 -1.04 -39.08 8.14
C LYS A 766 -0.17 -40.26 8.60
N PRO A 767 -0.70 -41.50 8.61
CA PRO A 767 0.05 -42.67 9.08
C PRO A 767 1.35 -42.96 8.32
#